data_AF-A0A1C5LHX5-F1
#
_entry.id   AF-A0A1C5LHX5-F1
#
_cell.length_a   1.000
_cell.length_b   1.000
_cell.length_c   1.000
_cell.angle_alpha   90.00
_cell.angle_beta   90.00
_cell.angle_gamma   90.00
#
_symmetry.space_group_name_H-M   'P 1'
#
loop_
_entity.id
_entity.type
_entity.pdbx_description
1 polymer ?
#
loop_
_entity_poly.entity_id
_entity_poly.type
_entity_poly.pdbx_seq_one_letter_code
_entity_poly.pdbx_strand_id
1 'polypeptide(L)'
;MGKVSMKKGNVIAGIILILVLVGILAVKDTESTAYIASNANDEIILHTGEVLSQSWLSEQKKIGGFVLQLANVPQTVESGSIKMELKDRESGEILVSEERVLAELQGSSLSFRFPVIKMKPVRELEVLLELNGDPNAEVVLKVNNDYSGCKINGEDKDCGLGSEFIYVKNSAVFVVMVSLGIIFALAISLSLLTKHEFADTSGVIAIGICLVLYICAMAGNASVGIYLIEGLAACGLIYILYCLFTNRCQVKNILSFGMAAVGIFFLFTIVYNYGTIITESDEFSHWALATKDLFYSDKLYSHEGTTVMFTRYPPLMSLFQYYFMSVNQLFSDKFLFIAYQLFGFLLLSVILRKRDGIKKKVVLSGVLFLFPLLFNTNYYNKIMIDGFLGILFAYVLYCFFFEEMDLFNLVRLIFGMSALVLTKEMGVVLAGLAGMVFLIYTVWEQRKLGTRKEWQIILTGIIALAVFGSWQIYCQMHIGNVTEKGMADAIQMISGGGHDVEDKLSFFLQTVLSNINSVWNGIKIGPFSVLTILVIFLFAAYSIKKRTDRKKEWVIMELLITGSVVYFLCIVFLYVTVFPIQDALTAASLDRYLFSYVSGIVFLIVAYIAAYGRKETEYIRIGILGLAVLFLAPTSGLFAMNQYEEKRQSILWGYDKIEENFQSFLNKDDAIFFWCDDSQKLSHYIFQYYMCPIHAQSGNTGCSFTYHEADEEKVSDISEIENIIGKYDYVYLANYSKKQEKYYGSLIGKGVLLDGGIYRVENTQNGVKLVLQGYSPIQRFY
;
A
#
# COMPACT_ATOMS: atom_id res chain seq x y z
N MET A 1 -27.40 47.04 -15.49
CA MET A 1 -26.57 46.17 -14.64
C MET A 1 -27.28 45.98 -13.30
N GLY A 2 -28.02 44.88 -13.12
CA GLY A 2 -28.65 44.58 -11.84
C GLY A 2 -27.61 44.11 -10.83
N LYS A 3 -27.54 44.74 -9.65
CA LYS A 3 -26.73 44.26 -8.53
C LYS A 3 -27.21 42.86 -8.14
N VAL A 4 -26.45 41.83 -8.51
CA VAL A 4 -26.66 40.47 -7.99
C VAL A 4 -26.32 40.52 -6.50
N SER A 5 -27.33 40.67 -5.65
CA SER A 5 -27.17 40.60 -4.20
C SER A 5 -26.66 39.21 -3.83
N MET A 6 -25.42 39.13 -3.34
CA MET A 6 -24.85 37.88 -2.85
C MET A 6 -25.70 37.32 -1.71
N LYS A 7 -25.99 36.01 -1.71
CA LYS A 7 -26.74 35.40 -0.61
C LYS A 7 -25.80 35.33 0.60
N LYS A 8 -26.20 35.94 1.72
CA LYS A 8 -25.41 36.01 2.96
C LYS A 8 -24.83 34.63 3.36
N GLY A 9 -25.62 33.56 3.26
CA GLY A 9 -25.16 32.20 3.57
C GLY A 9 -24.05 31.66 2.67
N ASN A 10 -24.07 31.98 1.37
CA ASN A 10 -23.02 31.56 0.43
C ASN A 10 -21.71 32.31 0.68
N VAL A 11 -21.79 33.62 0.96
CA VAL A 11 -20.62 34.45 1.28
C VAL A 11 -19.95 33.96 2.57
N ILE A 12 -20.74 33.72 3.62
CA ILE A 12 -20.24 33.19 4.89
C ILE A 12 -19.54 31.84 4.68
N ALA A 13 -20.15 30.91 3.92
CA ALA A 13 -19.53 29.62 3.65
C ALA A 13 -18.22 29.75 2.85
N GLY A 14 -18.16 30.65 1.87
CA GLY A 14 -16.92 30.94 1.13
C GLY A 14 -15.81 31.46 2.04
N ILE A 15 -16.14 32.38 2.95
CA ILE A 15 -15.18 32.91 3.94
C ILE A 15 -14.72 31.82 4.91
N ILE A 16 -15.64 31.00 5.43
CA ILE A 16 -15.29 29.87 6.31
C ILE A 16 -14.34 28.90 5.60
N LEU A 17 -14.61 28.57 4.34
CA LEU A 17 -13.74 27.69 3.55
C LEU A 17 -12.33 28.27 3.41
N ILE A 18 -12.19 29.57 3.15
CA ILE A 18 -10.89 30.25 3.09
C ILE A 18 -10.19 30.20 4.46
N LEU A 19 -10.90 30.48 5.55
CA LEU A 19 -10.32 30.45 6.91
C LEU A 19 -9.85 29.05 7.30
N VAL A 20 -10.61 28.00 6.94
CA VAL A 20 -10.21 26.60 7.16
C VAL A 20 -8.92 26.29 6.39
N LEU A 21 -8.81 26.71 5.13
CA LEU A 21 -7.59 26.50 4.34
C LEU A 21 -6.37 27.21 4.92
N VAL A 22 -6.52 28.46 5.37
CA VAL A 22 -5.46 29.21 6.06
C VAL A 22 -5.07 28.50 7.35
N GLY A 23 -6.04 28.02 8.13
CA GLY A 23 -5.79 27.26 9.35
C GLY A 23 -5.04 25.96 9.11
N ILE A 24 -5.38 25.21 8.05
CA ILE A 24 -4.66 23.98 7.66
C ILE A 24 -3.22 24.30 7.30
N LEU A 25 -2.98 25.35 6.51
CA LEU A 25 -1.62 25.77 6.12
C LEU A 25 -0.78 26.23 7.33
N ALA A 26 -1.42 26.82 8.34
CA ALA A 26 -0.73 27.27 9.55
C ALA A 26 -0.21 26.11 10.42
N VAL A 27 -0.81 24.92 10.33
CA VAL A 27 -0.38 23.71 11.06
C VAL A 27 0.33 22.70 10.15
N LYS A 28 0.92 23.16 9.04
CA LYS A 28 1.47 22.28 8.01
C LYS A 28 2.62 21.42 8.50
N ASP A 29 3.64 22.02 9.08
CA ASP A 29 4.91 21.35 9.37
C ASP A 29 4.97 20.91 10.85
N THR A 30 5.56 19.73 11.09
CA THR A 30 5.90 19.21 12.43
C THR A 30 7.28 18.58 12.40
N GLU A 31 8.00 18.64 13.52
CA GLU A 31 9.30 17.99 13.68
C GLU A 31 9.14 16.53 14.16
N SER A 32 10.13 15.71 13.82
CA SER A 32 10.28 14.32 14.24
C SER A 32 11.78 13.97 14.18
N THR A 33 12.19 12.88 14.79
CA THR A 33 13.60 12.44 14.79
C THR A 33 13.81 11.08 14.15
N ALA A 34 14.99 10.89 13.55
CA ALA A 34 15.49 9.62 13.03
C ALA A 34 16.87 9.39 13.64
N TYR A 35 17.07 8.22 14.26
CA TYR A 35 18.35 7.88 14.89
C TYR A 35 19.35 7.37 13.85
N ILE A 36 20.62 7.72 14.04
CA ILE A 36 21.73 7.04 13.33
C ILE A 36 22.13 5.79 14.12
N ALA A 37 22.25 5.93 15.45
CA ALA A 37 22.48 4.83 16.38
C ALA A 37 21.74 5.10 17.69
N SER A 38 20.69 4.32 17.95
CA SER A 38 19.84 4.38 19.12
C SER A 38 20.43 3.55 20.26
N ASN A 39 20.01 3.84 21.49
CA ASN A 39 20.52 3.16 22.70
C ASN A 39 22.05 3.18 22.84
N ALA A 40 22.70 4.27 22.42
CA ALA A 40 24.14 4.45 22.52
C ALA A 40 24.59 4.44 23.99
N ASN A 41 25.22 3.33 24.40
CA ASN A 41 25.70 3.09 25.76
C ASN A 41 27.22 3.03 25.84
N ASP A 42 27.89 2.93 24.69
CA ASP A 42 29.34 2.92 24.57
C ASP A 42 29.86 4.34 24.32
N GLU A 43 31.17 4.53 24.41
CA GLU A 43 31.81 5.83 24.37
C GLU A 43 33.03 5.82 23.44
N ILE A 44 33.21 6.91 22.70
CA ILE A 44 34.43 7.19 21.92
C ILE A 44 34.92 8.59 22.24
N ILE A 45 36.24 8.79 22.20
CA ILE A 45 36.87 10.08 22.46
C ILE A 45 37.24 10.70 21.12
N LEU A 46 36.86 11.97 20.93
CA LEU A 46 37.28 12.79 19.80
C LEU A 46 38.28 13.84 20.31
N HIS A 47 39.50 13.81 19.79
CA HIS A 47 40.55 14.77 20.15
C HIS A 47 40.61 15.95 19.17
N THR A 48 41.18 17.06 19.64
CA THR A 48 41.39 18.25 18.79
C THR A 48 42.33 17.93 17.63
N GLY A 49 41.94 18.33 16.42
CA GLY A 49 42.65 18.02 15.18
C GLY A 49 42.29 16.68 14.54
N GLU A 50 41.42 15.89 15.19
CA GLU A 50 40.78 14.73 14.56
C GLU A 50 39.45 15.12 13.92
N VAL A 51 39.14 14.47 12.80
CA VAL A 51 37.83 14.59 12.15
C VAL A 51 37.12 13.25 12.25
N LEU A 52 35.97 13.26 12.92
CA LEU A 52 35.05 12.13 12.92
C LEU A 52 34.12 12.25 11.72
N SER A 53 33.93 11.15 10.98
CA SER A 53 32.89 11.04 9.96
C SER A 53 31.90 9.94 10.30
N GLN A 54 30.62 10.20 10.06
CA GLN A 54 29.53 9.22 10.20
C GLN A 54 28.72 9.20 8.90
N SER A 55 28.70 8.05 8.23
CA SER A 55 27.81 7.81 7.09
C SER A 55 26.35 7.78 7.53
N TRP A 56 25.44 8.17 6.63
CA TRP A 56 24.01 7.96 6.84
C TRP A 56 23.25 7.94 5.51
N LEU A 57 22.47 6.89 5.26
CA LEU A 57 21.55 6.80 4.14
C LEU A 57 20.19 7.38 4.53
N SER A 58 19.93 8.61 4.11
CA SER A 58 18.72 9.33 4.47
C SER A 58 17.53 8.97 3.58
N GLU A 59 16.42 8.59 4.19
CA GLU A 59 15.12 8.49 3.52
C GLU A 59 14.28 9.77 3.62
N GLN A 60 14.77 10.77 4.36
CA GLN A 60 14.00 11.95 4.75
C GLN A 60 14.04 13.04 3.69
N LYS A 61 12.87 13.62 3.35
CA LYS A 61 12.77 14.69 2.34
C LYS A 61 13.14 16.08 2.84
N LYS A 62 13.09 16.31 4.16
CA LYS A 62 13.35 17.61 4.77
C LYS A 62 14.09 17.46 6.10
N ILE A 63 15.30 18.01 6.21
CA ILE A 63 16.10 17.98 7.45
C ILE A 63 16.28 19.41 7.96
N GLY A 64 16.12 19.61 9.27
CA GLY A 64 16.25 20.93 9.91
C GLY A 64 17.15 20.95 11.14
N GLY A 65 17.75 19.81 11.51
CA GLY A 65 18.72 19.77 12.58
C GLY A 65 19.39 18.42 12.76
N PHE A 66 20.37 18.39 13.64
CA PHE A 66 21.11 17.22 14.07
C PHE A 66 21.35 17.34 15.57
N VAL A 67 21.23 16.24 16.31
CA VAL A 67 21.48 16.19 17.75
C VAL A 67 22.53 15.13 18.01
N LEU A 68 23.63 15.57 18.59
CA LEU A 68 24.76 14.72 18.99
C LEU A 68 24.60 14.34 20.46
N GLN A 69 24.73 13.06 20.80
CA GLN A 69 24.71 12.62 22.20
C GLN A 69 26.14 12.59 22.77
N LEU A 70 26.28 13.13 23.98
CA LEU A 70 27.54 13.26 24.69
C LEU A 70 27.50 12.46 25.98
N ALA A 71 28.59 11.78 26.30
CA ALA A 71 28.74 11.09 27.59
C ALA A 71 29.19 12.08 28.67
N ASN A 72 30.14 12.95 28.34
CA ASN A 72 30.60 14.03 29.21
C ASN A 72 31.22 15.17 28.38
N VAL A 73 31.18 16.38 28.93
CA VAL A 73 31.93 17.54 28.44
C VAL A 73 33.00 17.85 29.49
N PRO A 74 34.31 17.81 29.19
CA PRO A 74 35.30 18.04 30.23
C PRO A 74 35.14 19.45 30.83
N GLN A 75 35.18 19.55 32.16
CA GLN A 75 35.06 20.81 32.90
C GLN A 75 36.14 21.85 32.54
N THR A 76 37.18 21.45 31.81
CA THR A 76 38.31 22.29 31.39
C THR A 76 38.12 22.99 30.05
N VAL A 77 37.04 22.70 29.30
CA VAL A 77 36.82 23.26 27.95
C VAL A 77 35.85 24.45 27.99
N GLU A 78 36.29 25.56 28.59
CA GLU A 78 35.52 26.82 28.54
C GLU A 78 35.65 27.54 27.17
N SER A 79 36.55 27.11 26.27
CA SER A 79 36.88 27.85 25.02
C SER A 79 36.93 27.02 23.73
N GLY A 80 36.44 25.77 23.72
CA GLY A 80 36.38 24.93 22.52
C GLY A 80 35.03 24.98 21.80
N SER A 81 35.00 24.63 20.52
CA SER A 81 33.77 24.49 19.72
C SER A 81 33.79 23.18 18.94
N ILE A 82 32.61 22.59 18.72
CA ILE A 82 32.43 21.50 17.77
C ILE A 82 31.84 22.09 16.51
N LYS A 83 32.54 21.89 15.39
CA LYS A 83 32.05 22.16 14.05
C LYS A 83 31.42 20.89 13.49
N MET A 84 30.20 21.01 12.99
CA MET A 84 29.48 19.97 12.27
C MET A 84 29.28 20.39 10.82
N GLU A 85 29.67 19.52 9.89
CA GLU A 85 29.34 19.66 8.47
C GLU A 85 28.50 18.48 8.01
N LEU A 86 27.45 18.78 7.24
CA LEU A 86 26.66 17.76 6.56
C LEU A 86 27.04 17.77 5.08
N LYS A 87 27.63 16.68 4.62
CA LYS A 87 28.13 16.54 3.26
C LYS A 87 27.27 15.55 2.48
N ASP A 88 26.95 15.90 1.23
CA ASP A 88 26.41 14.95 0.27
C ASP A 88 27.55 14.10 -0.30
N ARG A 89 27.46 12.78 -0.15
CA ARG A 89 28.50 11.86 -0.61
C ARG A 89 28.51 11.68 -2.12
N GLU A 90 27.37 11.81 -2.80
CA GLU A 90 27.28 11.69 -4.25
C GLU A 90 27.91 12.92 -4.95
N SER A 91 27.57 14.13 -4.49
CA SER A 91 28.06 15.37 -5.11
C SER A 91 29.36 15.90 -4.51
N GLY A 92 29.69 15.50 -3.28
CA GLY A 92 30.78 16.07 -2.48
C GLY A 92 30.47 17.46 -1.89
N GLU A 93 29.27 17.99 -2.11
CA GLU A 93 28.86 19.32 -1.65
C GLU A 93 28.60 19.35 -0.13
N ILE A 94 29.09 20.40 0.54
CA ILE A 94 28.73 20.68 1.94
C ILE A 94 27.37 21.37 1.95
N LEU A 95 26.36 20.68 2.45
CA LEU A 95 24.97 21.16 2.55
C LEU A 95 24.75 22.07 3.77
N VAL A 96 25.46 21.79 4.87
CA VAL A 96 25.40 22.53 6.15
C VAL A 96 26.80 22.64 6.72
N SER A 97 27.12 23.78 7.32
CA SER A 97 28.29 23.95 8.19
C SER A 97 27.84 24.78 9.38
N GLU A 98 27.83 24.19 10.57
CA GLU A 98 27.37 24.80 11.81
C GLU A 98 28.40 24.56 12.92
N GLU A 99 28.68 25.58 13.73
CA GLU A 99 29.64 25.48 14.82
C GLU A 99 28.95 25.84 16.14
N ARG A 100 29.23 25.09 17.20
CA ARG A 100 28.65 25.31 18.53
C ARG A 100 29.75 25.33 19.58
N VAL A 101 29.71 26.33 20.44
CA VAL A 101 30.67 26.48 21.52
C VAL A 101 30.32 25.52 22.64
N LEU A 102 31.30 24.78 23.14
CA LEU A 102 31.12 23.78 24.19
C LEU A 102 30.65 24.39 25.52
N ALA A 103 30.97 25.65 25.77
CA ALA A 103 30.49 26.39 26.95
C ALA A 103 28.96 26.62 26.97
N GLU A 104 28.26 26.48 25.82
CA GLU A 104 26.81 26.63 25.73
C GLU A 104 26.06 25.32 26.08
N LEU A 105 26.78 24.25 26.40
CA LEU A 105 26.19 22.95 26.74
C LEU A 105 25.51 22.94 28.11
N GLN A 106 24.20 22.66 28.11
CA GLN A 106 23.47 22.25 29.31
C GLN A 106 22.86 20.86 29.07
N GLY A 107 23.58 19.80 29.39
CA GLY A 107 23.07 18.43 29.36
C GLY A 107 23.95 17.43 28.60
N SER A 108 23.37 16.27 28.25
CA SER A 108 24.02 15.14 27.58
C SER A 108 23.85 15.15 26.06
N SER A 109 23.50 16.29 25.46
CA SER A 109 23.35 16.40 24.01
C SER A 109 23.65 17.81 23.49
N LEU A 110 24.08 17.88 22.24
CA LEU A 110 24.37 19.11 21.51
C LEU A 110 23.49 19.19 20.26
N SER A 111 22.67 20.22 20.14
CA SER A 111 21.76 20.40 19.00
C SER A 111 22.30 21.43 18.00
N PHE A 112 22.49 20.98 16.77
CA PHE A 112 22.77 21.81 15.60
C PHE A 112 21.46 22.04 14.86
N ARG A 113 20.98 23.29 14.82
CA ARG A 113 19.76 23.70 14.12
C ARG A 113 20.14 24.54 12.92
N PHE A 114 19.58 24.22 11.76
CA PHE A 114 19.87 24.88 10.49
C PHE A 114 18.60 25.05 9.64
N PRO A 115 18.59 25.96 8.64
CA PRO A 115 17.46 26.11 7.74
C PRO A 115 17.06 24.79 7.08
N VAL A 116 15.76 24.54 6.94
CA VAL A 116 15.25 23.27 6.41
C VAL A 116 15.78 23.01 4.99
N ILE A 117 16.57 21.95 4.84
CA ILE A 117 17.07 21.47 3.55
C ILE A 117 16.07 20.51 2.95
N LYS A 118 15.69 20.75 1.69
CA LYS A 118 14.87 19.82 0.91
C LYS A 118 15.76 18.92 0.08
N MET A 119 15.47 17.63 0.09
CA MET A 119 16.20 16.62 -0.67
C MET A 119 15.26 15.57 -1.23
N LYS A 120 15.74 14.84 -2.24
CA LYS A 120 15.08 13.61 -2.67
C LYS A 120 15.30 12.53 -1.59
N PRO A 121 14.34 11.61 -1.39
CA PRO A 121 14.58 10.43 -0.56
C PRO A 121 15.76 9.60 -1.05
N VAL A 122 16.33 8.80 -0.16
CA VAL A 122 17.43 7.86 -0.42
C VAL A 122 18.67 8.61 -0.90
N ARG A 123 19.23 9.43 0.00
CA ARG A 123 20.41 10.25 -0.25
C ARG A 123 21.53 9.86 0.70
N GLU A 124 22.72 9.63 0.16
CA GLU A 124 23.91 9.31 0.93
C GLU A 124 24.51 10.58 1.54
N LEU A 125 24.48 10.66 2.86
CA LEU A 125 25.00 11.79 3.61
C LEU A 125 26.18 11.33 4.49
N GLU A 126 27.04 12.29 4.81
CA GLU A 126 28.14 12.12 5.74
C GLU A 126 28.12 13.30 6.72
N VAL A 127 28.04 12.99 8.01
CA VAL A 127 28.21 13.98 9.09
C VAL A 127 29.69 14.02 9.44
N LEU A 128 30.29 15.20 9.36
CA LEU A 128 31.66 15.46 9.78
C LEU A 128 31.64 16.25 11.08
N LEU A 129 32.37 15.79 12.09
CA LEU A 129 32.54 16.49 13.36
C LEU A 129 34.02 16.78 13.57
N GLU A 130 34.33 18.05 13.84
CA GLU A 130 35.68 18.52 14.11
C GLU A 130 35.68 19.33 15.40
N LEU A 131 36.60 18.99 16.31
CA LEU A 131 36.80 19.74 17.55
C LEU A 131 37.82 20.86 17.30
N ASN A 132 37.38 22.11 17.48
CA ASN A 132 38.18 23.31 17.36
C ASN A 132 38.50 23.89 18.75
N GLY A 133 39.70 24.43 18.93
CA GLY A 133 40.09 25.15 20.15
C GLY A 133 41.41 24.68 20.75
N ASP A 134 41.41 24.39 22.06
CA ASP A 134 42.59 23.94 22.80
C ASP A 134 43.13 22.64 22.20
N PRO A 135 44.42 22.56 21.79
CA PRO A 135 45.03 21.33 21.28
C PRO A 135 44.90 20.10 22.17
N ASN A 136 44.65 20.27 23.47
CA ASN A 136 44.45 19.18 24.43
C ASN A 136 42.97 18.94 24.77
N ALA A 137 42.03 19.62 24.12
CA ALA A 137 40.61 19.36 24.33
C ALA A 137 40.22 18.01 23.73
N GLU A 138 39.34 17.33 24.45
CA GLU A 138 38.72 16.08 24.05
C GLU A 138 37.22 16.14 24.36
N VAL A 139 36.41 15.40 23.61
CA VAL A 139 34.98 15.25 23.89
C VAL A 139 34.64 13.77 23.84
N VAL A 140 33.89 13.31 24.84
CA VAL A 140 33.43 11.91 24.91
C VAL A 140 32.04 11.82 24.29
N LEU A 141 31.97 11.21 23.12
CA LEU A 141 30.75 11.01 22.34
C LEU A 141 30.14 9.66 22.68
N LYS A 142 28.81 9.57 22.69
CA LYS A 142 28.14 8.27 22.80
C LYS A 142 28.12 7.56 21.46
N VAL A 143 28.36 6.25 21.48
CA VAL A 143 28.29 5.37 20.30
C VAL A 143 27.56 4.08 20.63
N ASN A 144 27.21 3.33 19.60
CA ASN A 144 26.69 1.97 19.73
C ASN A 144 27.51 1.02 18.85
N ASN A 145 28.11 0.00 19.47
CA ASN A 145 28.95 -1.00 18.79
C ASN A 145 28.14 -2.03 17.98
N ASP A 146 26.81 -2.04 18.10
CA ASP A 146 25.94 -2.84 17.23
C ASP A 146 25.82 -2.24 15.82
N TYR A 147 26.20 -0.97 15.64
CA TYR A 147 26.06 -0.17 14.42
C TYR A 147 27.42 0.06 13.76
N SER A 148 27.43 0.67 12.57
CA SER A 148 28.65 0.97 11.82
C SER A 148 28.65 2.36 11.18
N GLY A 149 29.74 2.69 10.49
CA GLY A 149 29.85 3.89 9.66
C GLY A 149 30.54 5.07 10.33
N CYS A 150 30.93 4.95 11.60
CA CYS A 150 31.75 5.94 12.31
C CYS A 150 33.24 5.71 12.04
N LYS A 151 33.93 6.78 11.60
CA LYS A 151 35.38 6.79 11.34
C LYS A 151 36.03 7.97 12.02
N ILE A 152 37.28 7.82 12.44
CA ILE A 152 38.12 8.95 12.92
C ILE A 152 39.36 9.01 12.04
N ASN A 153 39.57 10.16 11.40
CA ASN A 153 40.66 10.37 10.44
C ASN A 153 40.71 9.30 9.33
N GLY A 154 39.53 8.78 8.96
CA GLY A 154 39.37 7.71 7.96
C GLY A 154 39.56 6.28 8.46
N GLU A 155 39.98 6.09 9.72
CA GLU A 155 40.05 4.77 10.35
C GLU A 155 38.66 4.37 10.90
N ASP A 156 38.19 3.18 10.54
CA ASP A 156 36.93 2.63 11.03
C ASP A 156 37.00 2.34 12.54
N LYS A 157 35.90 2.64 13.23
CA LYS A 157 35.77 2.43 14.68
C LYS A 157 34.74 1.36 15.01
N ASP A 158 34.20 0.65 14.01
CA ASP A 158 33.26 -0.46 14.16
C ASP A 158 32.09 -0.12 15.10
N CYS A 159 31.59 1.12 15.00
CA CYS A 159 30.47 1.62 15.79
C CYS A 159 29.65 2.65 14.99
N GLY A 160 28.44 2.94 15.46
CA GLY A 160 27.61 4.05 14.98
C GLY A 160 27.53 5.19 16.00
N LEU A 161 27.57 6.42 15.52
CA LEU A 161 27.49 7.61 16.35
C LEU A 161 26.11 7.78 16.99
N GLY A 162 26.07 7.85 18.32
CA GLY A 162 24.87 8.13 19.11
C GLY A 162 24.32 9.52 18.80
N SER A 163 23.40 9.58 17.84
CA SER A 163 22.92 10.84 17.28
C SER A 163 21.58 10.67 16.58
N GLU A 164 20.89 11.78 16.38
CA GLU A 164 19.61 11.82 15.67
C GLU A 164 19.52 13.03 14.74
N PHE A 165 18.92 12.82 13.57
CA PHE A 165 18.51 13.91 12.69
C PHE A 165 17.12 14.39 13.04
N ILE A 166 16.94 15.71 13.09
CA ILE A 166 15.63 16.35 13.19
C ILE A 166 15.14 16.62 11.78
N TYR A 167 14.06 15.94 11.41
CA TYR A 167 13.43 16.11 10.10
C TYR A 167 12.04 16.72 10.23
N VAL A 168 11.62 17.38 9.15
CA VAL A 168 10.34 18.09 9.09
C VAL A 168 9.38 17.33 8.20
N LYS A 169 8.28 16.83 8.76
CA LYS A 169 7.20 16.20 7.99
C LYS A 169 5.93 17.05 8.07
N ASN A 170 4.97 16.72 7.23
CA ASN A 170 3.65 17.33 7.36
C ASN A 170 2.96 16.80 8.62
N SER A 171 2.26 17.66 9.36
CA SER A 171 1.53 17.27 10.56
C SER A 171 0.40 16.30 10.21
N ALA A 172 0.04 15.41 11.14
CA ALA A 172 -1.04 14.46 10.90
C ALA A 172 -2.36 15.16 10.53
N VAL A 173 -2.65 16.31 11.16
CA VAL A 173 -3.82 17.14 10.86
C VAL A 173 -3.76 17.67 9.43
N PHE A 174 -2.60 18.20 9.00
CA PHE A 174 -2.43 18.68 7.64
C PHE A 174 -2.65 17.57 6.62
N VAL A 175 -2.01 16.41 6.81
CA VAL A 175 -2.08 15.28 5.89
C VAL A 175 -3.52 14.80 5.72
N VAL A 176 -4.20 14.58 6.85
CA VAL A 176 -5.61 14.18 6.88
C VAL A 176 -6.49 15.18 6.13
N MET A 177 -6.35 16.46 6.43
CA MET A 177 -7.20 17.51 5.86
C MET A 177 -6.92 17.74 4.37
N VAL A 178 -5.67 17.66 3.94
CA VAL A 178 -5.28 17.89 2.54
C VAL A 178 -5.62 16.69 1.66
N SER A 179 -5.35 15.45 2.11
CA SER A 179 -5.71 14.25 1.35
C SER A 179 -7.22 14.16 1.12
N LEU A 180 -8.04 14.34 2.15
CA LEU A 180 -9.49 14.36 1.95
C LEU A 180 -9.95 15.62 1.18
N GLY A 181 -9.32 16.77 1.47
CA GLY A 181 -9.66 18.06 0.88
C GLY A 181 -9.49 18.11 -0.64
N ILE A 182 -8.42 17.50 -1.17
CA ILE A 182 -8.20 17.36 -2.62
C ILE A 182 -9.32 16.54 -3.27
N ILE A 183 -9.64 15.36 -2.71
CA ILE A 183 -10.73 14.51 -3.21
C ILE A 183 -12.05 15.28 -3.17
N PHE A 184 -12.32 16.02 -2.09
CA PHE A 184 -13.55 16.79 -1.94
C PHE A 184 -13.62 17.95 -2.93
N ALA A 185 -12.53 18.71 -3.12
CA ALA A 185 -12.49 19.80 -4.09
C ALA A 185 -12.78 19.29 -5.52
N LEU A 186 -12.17 18.17 -5.90
CA LEU A 186 -12.39 17.55 -7.21
C LEU A 186 -13.81 16.97 -7.37
N ALA A 187 -14.31 16.22 -6.38
CA ALA A 187 -15.64 15.63 -6.45
C ALA A 187 -16.76 16.68 -6.39
N ILE A 188 -16.65 17.69 -5.53
CA ILE A 188 -17.64 18.78 -5.44
C ILE A 188 -17.62 19.61 -6.73
N SER A 189 -16.44 19.96 -7.27
CA SER A 189 -16.37 20.72 -8.51
C SER A 189 -16.96 19.95 -9.69
N LEU A 190 -16.66 18.65 -9.80
CA LEU A 190 -17.29 17.77 -10.79
C LEU A 190 -18.80 17.70 -10.59
N SER A 191 -19.28 17.54 -9.36
CA SER A 191 -20.71 17.52 -9.01
C SER A 191 -21.42 18.80 -9.44
N LEU A 192 -20.79 19.96 -9.24
CA LEU A 192 -21.33 21.25 -9.69
C LEU A 192 -21.34 21.40 -11.22
N LEU A 193 -20.32 20.88 -11.91
CA LEU A 193 -20.22 20.92 -13.38
C LEU A 193 -21.23 20.00 -14.06
N THR A 194 -21.36 18.77 -13.58
CA THR A 194 -22.22 17.75 -14.19
C THR A 194 -23.64 17.76 -13.61
N LYS A 195 -23.89 18.54 -12.56
CA LYS A 195 -25.17 18.58 -11.81
C LYS A 195 -25.56 17.25 -11.18
N HIS A 196 -24.58 16.38 -10.95
CA HIS A 196 -24.74 15.13 -10.20
C HIS A 196 -24.43 15.34 -8.72
N GLU A 197 -24.70 14.34 -7.88
CA GLU A 197 -24.38 14.46 -6.46
C GLU A 197 -22.92 14.13 -6.17
N PHE A 198 -22.41 14.62 -5.04
CA PHE A 198 -21.08 14.24 -4.55
C PHE A 198 -20.88 12.72 -4.54
N ALA A 199 -21.88 11.97 -4.07
CA ALA A 199 -21.88 10.51 -4.02
C ALA A 199 -21.68 9.83 -5.39
N ASP A 200 -22.16 10.45 -6.47
CA ASP A 200 -22.01 9.93 -7.83
C ASP A 200 -20.60 10.23 -8.39
N THR A 201 -19.98 11.32 -7.91
CA THR A 201 -18.69 11.83 -8.39
C THR A 201 -17.47 11.32 -7.61
N SER A 202 -17.65 10.95 -6.34
CA SER A 202 -16.57 10.57 -5.43
C SER A 202 -15.77 9.36 -5.94
N GLY A 203 -16.47 8.29 -6.33
CA GLY A 203 -15.83 7.07 -6.84
C GLY A 203 -15.05 7.29 -8.15
N VAL A 204 -15.61 8.04 -9.09
CA VAL A 204 -14.93 8.33 -10.37
C VAL A 204 -13.75 9.27 -10.20
N ILE A 205 -13.78 10.20 -9.23
CA ILE A 205 -12.61 11.02 -8.87
C ILE A 205 -11.48 10.18 -8.27
N ALA A 206 -11.80 9.24 -7.36
CA ALA A 206 -10.80 8.36 -6.78
C ALA A 206 -10.09 7.51 -7.86
N ILE A 207 -10.86 6.95 -8.79
CA ILE A 207 -10.29 6.23 -9.96
C ILE A 207 -9.50 7.19 -10.85
N GLY A 208 -10.03 8.40 -11.11
CA GLY A 208 -9.37 9.41 -11.95
C GLY A 208 -8.00 9.83 -11.41
N ILE A 209 -7.87 9.97 -10.09
CA ILE A 209 -6.58 10.19 -9.41
C ILE A 209 -5.59 9.07 -9.79
N CYS A 210 -5.99 7.80 -9.66
CA CYS A 210 -5.12 6.69 -10.03
C CYS A 210 -4.76 6.71 -11.52
N LEU A 211 -5.69 7.03 -12.41
CA LEU A 211 -5.42 7.05 -13.86
C LEU A 211 -4.46 8.17 -14.26
N VAL A 212 -4.54 9.35 -13.64
CA VAL A 212 -3.57 10.44 -13.84
C VAL A 212 -2.18 9.99 -13.35
N LEU A 213 -2.11 9.42 -12.15
CA LEU A 213 -0.85 8.91 -11.60
C LEU A 213 -0.28 7.79 -12.46
N TYR A 214 -1.11 6.87 -12.93
CA TYR A 214 -0.71 5.78 -13.82
C TYR A 214 -0.02 6.31 -15.08
N ILE A 215 -0.64 7.28 -15.77
CA ILE A 215 -0.07 7.87 -16.99
C ILE A 215 1.28 8.54 -16.71
N CYS A 216 1.40 9.31 -15.62
CA CYS A 216 2.65 9.97 -15.26
C CYS A 216 3.73 8.98 -14.80
N ALA A 217 3.37 7.98 -14.01
CA ALA A 217 4.28 6.95 -13.51
C ALA A 217 4.78 6.02 -14.63
N MET A 218 3.95 5.75 -15.65
CA MET A 218 4.36 5.06 -16.89
C MET A 218 5.44 5.82 -17.65
N ALA A 219 5.52 7.14 -17.50
CA ALA A 219 6.59 7.98 -18.03
C ALA A 219 7.81 8.09 -17.09
N GLY A 220 7.84 7.31 -16.00
CA GLY A 220 8.92 7.30 -15.02
C GLY A 220 8.93 8.49 -14.06
N ASN A 221 7.79 9.17 -13.89
CA ASN A 221 7.69 10.35 -13.03
C ASN A 221 6.31 10.45 -12.35
N ALA A 222 6.11 9.65 -11.30
CA ALA A 222 4.84 9.63 -10.57
C ALA A 222 4.56 10.97 -9.84
N SER A 223 5.60 11.67 -9.40
CA SER A 223 5.49 12.94 -8.68
C SER A 223 4.88 14.07 -9.52
N VAL A 224 5.12 14.11 -10.83
CA VAL A 224 4.41 15.02 -11.76
C VAL A 224 2.89 14.82 -11.69
N GLY A 225 2.43 13.57 -11.57
CA GLY A 225 1.00 13.28 -11.43
C GLY A 225 0.40 13.87 -10.16
N ILE A 226 1.15 13.90 -9.05
CA ILE A 226 0.71 14.54 -7.79
C ILE A 226 0.52 16.04 -8.01
N TYR A 227 1.49 16.72 -8.61
CA TYR A 227 1.37 18.16 -8.89
C TYR A 227 0.19 18.48 -9.83
N LEU A 228 -0.10 17.62 -10.80
CA LEU A 228 -1.28 17.78 -11.66
C LEU A 228 -2.58 17.64 -10.86
N ILE A 229 -2.68 16.64 -9.97
CA ILE A 229 -3.85 16.45 -9.10
C ILE A 229 -4.05 17.65 -8.16
N GLU A 230 -2.98 18.13 -7.55
CA GLU A 230 -3.01 19.32 -6.68
C GLU A 230 -3.46 20.58 -7.47
N GLY A 231 -2.92 20.77 -8.69
CA GLY A 231 -3.33 21.86 -9.57
C GLY A 231 -4.80 21.78 -9.98
N LEU A 232 -5.29 20.58 -10.32
CA LEU A 232 -6.72 20.35 -10.62
C LEU A 232 -7.59 20.62 -9.40
N ALA A 233 -7.16 20.22 -8.20
CA ALA A 233 -7.88 20.48 -6.96
C ALA A 233 -7.92 21.98 -6.63
N ALA A 234 -6.82 22.70 -6.85
CA ALA A 234 -6.78 24.16 -6.69
C ALA A 234 -7.74 24.86 -7.66
N CYS A 235 -7.76 24.45 -8.93
CA CYS A 235 -8.74 24.93 -9.91
C CYS A 235 -10.18 24.59 -9.50
N GLY A 236 -10.43 23.38 -9.01
CA GLY A 236 -11.72 22.94 -8.50
C GLY A 236 -12.19 23.79 -7.30
N LEU A 237 -11.28 24.10 -6.38
CA LEU A 237 -11.54 24.97 -5.23
C LEU A 237 -11.89 26.40 -5.67
N ILE A 238 -11.12 26.98 -6.59
CA ILE A 238 -11.40 28.30 -7.17
C ILE A 238 -12.79 28.30 -7.82
N TYR A 239 -13.14 27.24 -8.55
CA TYR A 239 -14.47 27.10 -9.16
C TYR A 239 -15.58 27.00 -8.11
N ILE A 240 -15.38 26.27 -7.02
CA ILE A 240 -16.34 26.18 -5.90
C ILE A 240 -16.56 27.57 -5.26
N LEU A 241 -15.48 28.29 -4.96
CA LEU A 241 -15.54 29.65 -4.42
C LEU A 241 -16.24 30.59 -5.39
N TYR A 242 -15.92 30.52 -6.68
CA TYR A 242 -16.62 31.27 -7.73
C TYR A 242 -18.13 30.99 -7.71
N CYS A 243 -18.54 29.71 -7.66
CA CYS A 243 -19.95 29.34 -7.61
C CYS A 243 -20.67 29.85 -6.35
N LEU A 244 -19.99 29.86 -5.20
CA LEU A 244 -20.51 30.38 -3.94
C LEU A 244 -20.68 31.91 -4.00
N PHE A 245 -19.63 32.65 -4.33
CA PHE A 245 -19.66 34.12 -4.35
C PHE A 245 -20.54 34.67 -5.47
N THR A 246 -20.73 33.94 -6.57
CA THR A 246 -21.65 34.34 -7.65
C THR A 246 -23.07 33.77 -7.51
N ASN A 247 -23.38 33.08 -6.41
CA ASN A 247 -24.67 32.40 -6.18
C ASN A 247 -25.09 31.40 -7.27
N ARG A 248 -24.14 30.86 -8.05
CA ARG A 248 -24.42 29.81 -9.04
C ARG A 248 -24.74 28.46 -8.39
N CYS A 249 -24.39 28.28 -7.13
CA CYS A 249 -24.81 27.16 -6.30
C CYS A 249 -25.39 27.64 -4.95
N GLN A 250 -26.01 26.73 -4.21
CA GLN A 250 -26.38 26.95 -2.81
C GLN A 250 -25.47 26.08 -1.94
N VAL A 251 -25.05 26.57 -0.78
CA VAL A 251 -24.22 25.79 0.17
C VAL A 251 -24.82 24.42 0.47
N LYS A 252 -26.15 24.34 0.61
CA LYS A 252 -26.89 23.07 0.83
C LYS A 252 -26.79 22.06 -0.32
N ASN A 253 -26.34 22.49 -1.50
CA ASN A 253 -26.07 21.61 -2.63
C ASN A 253 -24.64 21.07 -2.61
N ILE A 254 -23.72 21.77 -1.91
CA ILE A 254 -22.34 21.32 -1.68
C ILE A 254 -22.31 20.35 -0.50
N LEU A 255 -22.93 20.74 0.63
CA LEU A 255 -23.02 19.92 1.83
C LEU A 255 -24.06 18.81 1.65
N SER A 256 -23.64 17.71 1.02
CA SER A 256 -24.46 16.52 0.83
C SER A 256 -24.28 15.51 1.97
N PHE A 257 -25.26 14.61 2.13
CA PHE A 257 -25.15 13.53 3.09
C PHE A 257 -24.01 12.56 2.73
N GLY A 258 -23.83 12.24 1.44
CA GLY A 258 -22.73 11.39 0.98
C GLY A 258 -21.37 11.94 1.38
N MET A 259 -21.17 13.26 1.25
CA MET A 259 -19.95 13.94 1.69
C MET A 259 -19.73 13.81 3.20
N ALA A 260 -20.79 14.00 4.00
CA ALA A 260 -20.71 13.82 5.45
C ALA A 260 -20.41 12.36 5.85
N ALA A 261 -21.05 11.39 5.19
CA ALA A 261 -20.80 9.97 5.43
C ALA A 261 -19.35 9.57 5.11
N VAL A 262 -18.79 10.06 3.99
CA VAL A 262 -17.37 9.85 3.64
C VAL A 262 -16.45 10.51 4.67
N GLY A 263 -16.74 11.74 5.10
CA GLY A 263 -15.94 12.43 6.12
C GLY A 263 -15.94 11.70 7.47
N ILE A 264 -17.10 11.23 7.93
CA ILE A 264 -17.22 10.44 9.17
C ILE A 264 -16.48 9.11 9.06
N PHE A 265 -16.64 8.42 7.92
CA PHE A 265 -15.93 7.17 7.65
C PHE A 265 -14.41 7.38 7.67
N PHE A 266 -13.92 8.44 7.04
CA PHE A 266 -12.50 8.77 7.02
C PHE A 266 -11.95 9.08 8.43
N LEU A 267 -12.71 9.79 9.27
CA LEU A 267 -12.34 9.99 10.67
C LEU A 267 -12.27 8.66 11.43
N PHE A 268 -13.21 7.75 11.17
CA PHE A 268 -13.14 6.40 11.72
C PHE A 268 -11.85 5.68 11.29
N THR A 269 -11.49 5.68 10.00
CA THR A 269 -10.29 4.96 9.54
C THR A 269 -9.02 5.54 10.14
N ILE A 270 -8.95 6.85 10.38
CA ILE A 270 -7.81 7.48 11.07
C ILE A 270 -7.66 6.98 12.50
N VAL A 271 -8.76 6.95 13.25
CA VAL A 271 -8.75 6.49 14.65
C VAL A 271 -8.46 5.00 14.71
N TYR A 272 -9.10 4.22 13.84
CA TYR A 272 -8.99 2.78 13.80
C TYR A 272 -7.59 2.30 13.44
N ASN A 273 -6.93 2.95 12.48
CA ASN A 273 -5.61 2.55 12.02
C ASN A 273 -4.46 3.25 12.78
N TYR A 274 -4.75 3.83 13.95
CA TYR A 274 -3.71 4.41 14.78
C TYR A 274 -2.81 3.29 15.34
N GLY A 275 -1.53 3.31 14.99
CA GLY A 275 -0.55 2.30 15.42
C GLY A 275 -0.54 1.02 14.58
N THR A 276 -1.37 0.91 13.53
CA THR A 276 -1.39 -0.27 12.65
C THR A 276 -0.08 -0.40 11.87
N ILE A 277 0.41 -1.63 11.80
CA ILE A 277 1.56 -2.03 10.98
C ILE A 277 1.14 -3.14 10.00
N ILE A 278 1.98 -3.39 9.00
CA ILE A 278 1.84 -4.56 8.13
C ILE A 278 2.08 -5.85 8.91
N THR A 279 1.30 -6.91 8.63
CA THR A 279 1.44 -8.19 9.37
C THR A 279 1.30 -9.45 8.54
N GLU A 280 1.04 -9.35 7.24
CA GLU A 280 0.75 -10.51 6.38
C GLU A 280 1.76 -10.66 5.24
N SER A 281 2.03 -11.90 4.87
CA SER A 281 2.98 -12.27 3.81
C SER A 281 2.68 -11.56 2.47
N ASP A 282 1.42 -11.56 2.00
CA ASP A 282 1.05 -10.87 0.75
C ASP A 282 1.30 -9.35 0.82
N GLU A 283 1.17 -8.76 2.00
CA GLU A 283 1.39 -7.33 2.20
C GLU A 283 2.88 -6.99 2.14
N PHE A 284 3.73 -7.77 2.82
CA PHE A 284 5.18 -7.62 2.79
C PHE A 284 5.77 -7.94 1.41
N SER A 285 5.27 -8.97 0.73
CA SER A 285 5.78 -9.38 -0.58
C SER A 285 5.38 -8.43 -1.71
N HIS A 286 4.22 -7.75 -1.60
CA HIS A 286 3.71 -6.89 -2.65
C HIS A 286 2.81 -5.74 -2.20
N TRP A 287 1.68 -5.96 -1.51
CA TRP A 287 0.66 -4.88 -1.41
C TRP A 287 1.15 -3.62 -0.68
N ALA A 288 1.99 -3.75 0.34
CA ALA A 288 2.64 -2.62 0.99
C ALA A 288 3.95 -2.25 0.30
N LEU A 289 4.76 -3.25 -0.07
CA LEU A 289 6.08 -3.09 -0.68
C LEU A 289 6.03 -2.36 -2.03
N ALA A 290 5.06 -2.66 -2.88
CA ALA A 290 4.85 -2.01 -4.16
C ALA A 290 4.61 -0.50 -4.03
N THR A 291 3.91 -0.08 -2.98
CA THR A 291 3.72 1.35 -2.69
C THR A 291 4.98 1.97 -2.09
N LYS A 292 5.72 1.23 -1.26
CA LYS A 292 7.00 1.69 -0.67
C LYS A 292 8.03 1.93 -1.76
N ASP A 293 8.19 0.97 -2.66
CA ASP A 293 9.05 1.04 -3.83
C ASP A 293 8.68 2.24 -4.72
N LEU A 294 7.40 2.38 -5.11
CA LEU A 294 6.91 3.53 -5.88
C LEU A 294 7.14 4.88 -5.18
N PHE A 295 7.04 4.94 -3.84
CA PHE A 295 7.27 6.16 -3.07
C PHE A 295 8.73 6.62 -3.12
N TYR A 296 9.68 5.69 -3.04
CA TYR A 296 11.10 6.00 -3.05
C TYR A 296 11.71 6.09 -4.44
N SER A 297 11.27 5.26 -5.39
CA SER A 297 11.80 5.21 -6.76
C SER A 297 11.15 6.26 -7.69
N ASP A 298 9.97 6.77 -7.33
CA ASP A 298 9.10 7.61 -8.17
C ASP A 298 8.70 6.94 -9.52
N LYS A 299 8.84 5.61 -9.60
CA LYS A 299 8.58 4.76 -10.76
C LYS A 299 7.64 3.62 -10.38
N LEU A 300 6.90 3.07 -11.35
CA LEU A 300 6.17 1.84 -11.12
C LEU A 300 7.17 0.71 -10.82
N TYR A 301 6.89 -0.09 -9.79
CA TYR A 301 7.72 -1.18 -9.26
C TYR A 301 8.08 -2.29 -10.24
N SER A 302 7.61 -2.21 -11.48
CA SER A 302 8.10 -3.02 -12.57
C SER A 302 9.36 -2.39 -13.16
N HIS A 303 10.48 -2.41 -12.42
CA HIS A 303 11.77 -1.87 -12.88
C HIS A 303 12.94 -2.74 -12.43
N GLU A 304 14.08 -2.58 -13.09
CA GLU A 304 15.33 -3.24 -12.71
C GLU A 304 15.73 -2.87 -11.27
N GLY A 305 16.13 -3.86 -10.48
CA GLY A 305 16.56 -3.68 -9.10
C GLY A 305 15.44 -3.50 -8.07
N THR A 306 14.16 -3.63 -8.45
CA THR A 306 13.05 -3.61 -7.48
C THR A 306 13.15 -4.78 -6.50
N THR A 307 12.74 -4.53 -5.25
CA THR A 307 12.59 -5.57 -4.21
C THR A 307 11.19 -6.19 -4.20
N VAL A 308 10.25 -5.67 -4.98
CA VAL A 308 8.88 -6.19 -5.07
C VAL A 308 8.89 -7.58 -5.71
N MET A 309 8.24 -8.54 -5.05
CA MET A 309 8.22 -9.93 -5.55
C MET A 309 7.29 -10.08 -6.75
N PHE A 310 6.05 -9.60 -6.62
CA PHE A 310 5.01 -9.73 -7.65
C PHE A 310 5.00 -8.54 -8.61
N THR A 311 6.03 -8.45 -9.45
CA THR A 311 6.27 -7.27 -10.29
C THR A 311 5.26 -7.09 -11.43
N ARG A 312 4.53 -8.15 -11.82
CA ARG A 312 3.50 -8.08 -12.88
C ARG A 312 2.11 -7.68 -12.41
N TYR A 313 1.88 -7.60 -11.11
CA TYR A 313 0.57 -7.19 -10.57
C TYR A 313 0.25 -5.74 -10.97
N PRO A 314 -0.94 -5.43 -11.51
CA PRO A 314 -1.30 -4.07 -11.90
C PRO A 314 -1.39 -3.07 -10.71
N PRO A 315 -1.10 -1.77 -10.91
CA PRO A 315 -0.75 -0.85 -9.82
C PRO A 315 -1.87 0.03 -9.26
N LEU A 316 -3.16 -0.19 -9.56
CA LEU A 316 -4.23 0.78 -9.23
C LEU A 316 -4.26 1.17 -7.74
N MET A 317 -4.20 0.18 -6.84
CA MET A 317 -4.24 0.43 -5.39
C MET A 317 -2.97 1.12 -4.90
N SER A 318 -1.81 0.66 -5.37
CA SER A 318 -0.51 1.25 -5.00
C SER A 318 -0.42 2.72 -5.41
N LEU A 319 -1.01 3.10 -6.56
CA LEU A 319 -1.11 4.50 -7.00
C LEU A 319 -2.00 5.34 -6.06
N PHE A 320 -3.13 4.78 -5.61
CA PHE A 320 -3.99 5.49 -4.66
C PHE A 320 -3.31 5.66 -3.29
N GLN A 321 -2.57 4.64 -2.84
CA GLN A 321 -1.81 4.70 -1.59
C GLN A 321 -0.61 5.66 -1.71
N TYR A 322 0.09 5.66 -2.84
CA TYR A 322 1.18 6.60 -3.15
C TYR A 322 0.70 8.05 -3.09
N TYR A 323 -0.52 8.34 -3.55
CA TYR A 323 -1.14 9.66 -3.40
C TYR A 323 -1.19 10.11 -1.92
N PHE A 324 -1.58 9.22 -1.00
CA PHE A 324 -1.59 9.51 0.44
C PHE A 324 -0.18 9.70 1.00
N MET A 325 0.78 8.83 0.62
CA MET A 325 2.18 8.95 1.07
C MET A 325 2.82 10.26 0.60
N SER A 326 2.53 10.66 -0.63
CA SER A 326 3.06 11.88 -1.23
C SER A 326 2.60 13.12 -0.48
N VAL A 327 1.34 13.16 -0.02
CA VAL A 327 0.84 14.22 0.86
C VAL A 327 1.50 14.16 2.24
N ASN A 328 1.78 12.97 2.78
CA ASN A 328 2.49 12.82 4.06
C ASN A 328 3.97 13.22 4.01
N GLN A 329 4.60 13.14 2.83
CA GLN A 329 6.04 13.36 2.59
C GLN A 329 6.97 12.37 3.31
N LEU A 330 6.39 11.36 3.96
CA LEU A 330 7.07 10.25 4.62
C LEU A 330 6.24 8.99 4.37
N PHE A 331 6.88 7.85 4.15
CA PHE A 331 6.17 6.59 4.06
C PHE A 331 5.55 6.19 5.41
N SER A 332 4.35 5.61 5.41
CA SER A 332 3.70 5.18 6.66
C SER A 332 2.62 4.12 6.44
N ASP A 333 2.76 2.99 7.11
CA ASP A 333 1.86 1.84 7.04
C ASP A 333 0.39 2.24 7.27
N LYS A 334 0.12 3.01 8.33
CA LYS A 334 -1.24 3.44 8.68
C LYS A 334 -1.97 4.11 7.51
N PHE A 335 -1.26 4.89 6.70
CA PHE A 335 -1.88 5.62 5.60
C PHE A 335 -2.17 4.68 4.41
N LEU A 336 -1.50 3.52 4.29
CA LEU A 336 -1.85 2.47 3.33
C LEU A 336 -3.25 1.92 3.62
N PHE A 337 -3.53 1.61 4.89
CA PHE A 337 -4.84 1.11 5.34
C PHE A 337 -5.93 2.18 5.18
N ILE A 338 -5.65 3.42 5.61
CA ILE A 338 -6.59 4.54 5.49
C ILE A 338 -6.97 4.77 4.01
N ALA A 339 -5.98 4.78 3.11
CA ALA A 339 -6.21 4.95 1.67
C ALA A 339 -7.03 3.79 1.09
N TYR A 340 -6.65 2.55 1.40
CA TYR A 340 -7.36 1.34 0.96
C TYR A 340 -8.85 1.35 1.35
N GLN A 341 -9.13 1.62 2.63
CA GLN A 341 -10.49 1.64 3.17
C GLN A 341 -11.30 2.81 2.60
N LEU A 342 -10.71 4.01 2.52
CA LEU A 342 -11.38 5.18 1.98
C LEU A 342 -11.74 4.98 0.50
N PHE A 343 -10.85 4.39 -0.30
CA PHE A 343 -11.12 4.14 -1.72
C PHE A 343 -12.35 3.23 -1.87
N GLY A 344 -12.40 2.12 -1.14
CA GLY A 344 -13.57 1.25 -1.12
C GLY A 344 -14.86 2.00 -0.77
N PHE A 345 -14.83 2.83 0.28
CA PHE A 345 -16.01 3.57 0.70
C PHE A 345 -16.44 4.69 -0.26
N LEU A 346 -15.49 5.36 -0.94
CA LEU A 346 -15.78 6.35 -1.99
C LEU A 346 -16.58 5.71 -3.13
N LEU A 347 -16.21 4.50 -3.55
CA LEU A 347 -16.94 3.72 -4.57
C LEU A 347 -18.34 3.32 -4.09
N LEU A 348 -18.45 2.80 -2.86
CA LEU A 348 -19.73 2.36 -2.27
C LEU A 348 -20.70 3.52 -2.02
N SER A 349 -20.19 4.74 -1.78
CA SER A 349 -21.00 5.92 -1.43
C SER A 349 -22.04 6.29 -2.48
N VAL A 350 -21.92 5.78 -3.71
CA VAL A 350 -22.83 6.01 -4.84
C VAL A 350 -24.31 5.72 -4.55
N ILE A 351 -24.61 4.82 -3.60
CA ILE A 351 -26.00 4.53 -3.25
C ILE A 351 -26.63 5.55 -2.28
N LEU A 352 -25.86 6.52 -1.75
CA LEU A 352 -26.30 7.50 -0.74
C LEU A 352 -26.94 8.76 -1.36
N ARG A 353 -27.90 8.58 -2.27
CA ARG A 353 -28.48 9.66 -3.07
C ARG A 353 -29.42 10.59 -2.31
N LYS A 354 -29.44 11.88 -2.63
CA LYS A 354 -30.21 12.96 -2.00
C LYS A 354 -31.70 12.68 -1.99
N ARG A 355 -32.22 12.00 -3.03
CA ARG A 355 -33.64 11.61 -3.14
C ARG A 355 -34.12 10.75 -1.98
N ASP A 356 -33.21 10.08 -1.28
CA ASP A 356 -33.55 9.23 -0.14
C ASP A 356 -33.73 10.03 1.16
N GLY A 357 -34.64 9.56 2.01
CA GLY A 357 -34.85 10.13 3.34
C GLY A 357 -33.61 9.96 4.23
N ILE A 358 -33.37 10.90 5.14
CA ILE A 358 -32.18 10.89 6.02
C ILE A 358 -32.01 9.57 6.79
N LYS A 359 -33.11 9.00 7.31
CA LYS A 359 -33.11 7.71 8.02
C LYS A 359 -32.57 6.58 7.15
N LYS A 360 -32.99 6.52 5.88
CA LYS A 360 -32.53 5.50 4.92
C LYS A 360 -31.04 5.62 4.70
N LYS A 361 -30.56 6.84 4.49
CA LYS A 361 -29.14 7.09 4.25
C LYS A 361 -28.27 6.72 5.44
N VAL A 362 -28.72 7.02 6.67
CA VAL A 362 -28.02 6.63 7.91
C VAL A 362 -27.90 5.10 8.00
N VAL A 363 -29.00 4.37 7.78
CA VAL A 363 -28.96 2.89 7.80
C VAL A 363 -28.07 2.36 6.68
N LEU A 364 -28.19 2.88 5.46
CA LEU A 364 -27.34 2.47 4.34
C LEU A 364 -25.86 2.75 4.61
N SER A 365 -25.49 3.87 5.23
CA SER A 365 -24.11 4.12 5.64
C SER A 365 -23.60 3.06 6.61
N GLY A 366 -24.41 2.62 7.58
CA GLY A 366 -24.05 1.51 8.47
C GLY A 366 -23.90 0.18 7.73
N VAL A 367 -24.77 -0.11 6.75
CA VAL A 367 -24.63 -1.30 5.90
C VAL A 367 -23.34 -1.25 5.08
N LEU A 368 -23.07 -0.11 4.42
CA LEU A 368 -21.85 0.09 3.61
C LEU A 368 -20.58 -0.01 4.44
N PHE A 369 -20.63 0.44 5.69
CA PHE A 369 -19.54 0.33 6.64
C PHE A 369 -19.19 -1.13 6.95
N LEU A 370 -20.20 -1.97 7.13
CA LEU A 370 -19.99 -3.38 7.48
C LEU A 370 -19.90 -4.30 6.25
N PHE A 371 -20.28 -3.78 5.08
CA PHE A 371 -20.37 -4.55 3.84
C PHE A 371 -19.09 -5.31 3.48
N PRO A 372 -17.88 -4.72 3.57
CA PRO A 372 -16.65 -5.45 3.25
C PRO A 372 -16.38 -6.65 4.18
N LEU A 373 -16.85 -6.59 5.43
CA LEU A 373 -16.63 -7.63 6.45
C LEU A 373 -17.43 -8.91 6.22
N LEU A 374 -18.49 -8.84 5.40
CA LEU A 374 -19.26 -10.03 4.99
C LEU A 374 -18.41 -11.04 4.23
N PHE A 375 -17.39 -10.56 3.53
CA PHE A 375 -16.62 -11.33 2.56
C PHE A 375 -15.13 -11.37 2.91
N ASN A 376 -14.64 -10.36 3.61
CA ASN A 376 -13.30 -10.35 4.15
C ASN A 376 -13.35 -9.85 5.59
N THR A 377 -13.36 -10.78 6.53
CA THR A 377 -13.44 -10.50 7.97
C THR A 377 -12.33 -9.56 8.44
N ASN A 378 -11.18 -9.56 7.75
CA ASN A 378 -10.02 -8.75 8.10
C ASN A 378 -9.87 -7.53 7.18
N TYR A 379 -10.90 -7.11 6.44
CA TYR A 379 -10.82 -5.98 5.50
C TYR A 379 -10.25 -4.69 6.11
N TYR A 380 -10.59 -4.41 7.38
CA TYR A 380 -10.10 -3.22 8.08
C TYR A 380 -8.69 -3.37 8.63
N ASN A 381 -8.13 -4.58 8.68
CA ASN A 381 -6.82 -4.83 9.28
C ASN A 381 -5.80 -5.45 8.32
N LYS A 382 -6.19 -5.70 7.07
CA LYS A 382 -5.34 -6.23 6.02
C LYS A 382 -5.64 -5.50 4.71
N ILE A 383 -4.62 -5.09 3.97
CA ILE A 383 -4.76 -4.42 2.65
C ILE A 383 -4.86 -5.41 1.48
N MET A 384 -5.55 -6.54 1.69
CA MET A 384 -5.73 -7.57 0.66
C MET A 384 -6.63 -7.09 -0.47
N ILE A 385 -6.19 -7.18 -1.73
CA ILE A 385 -6.90 -6.55 -2.83
C ILE A 385 -8.26 -7.20 -3.18
N ASP A 386 -8.47 -8.48 -2.84
CA ASP A 386 -9.62 -9.26 -3.34
C ASP A 386 -10.97 -8.65 -2.92
N GLY A 387 -11.07 -8.17 -1.66
CA GLY A 387 -12.27 -7.49 -1.17
C GLY A 387 -12.53 -6.16 -1.87
N PHE A 388 -11.48 -5.39 -2.15
CA PHE A 388 -11.58 -4.15 -2.91
C PHE A 388 -11.99 -4.40 -4.37
N LEU A 389 -11.46 -5.45 -5.01
CA LEU A 389 -11.80 -5.82 -6.37
C LEU A 389 -13.31 -6.08 -6.52
N GLY A 390 -13.92 -6.72 -5.53
CA GLY A 390 -15.36 -6.93 -5.49
C GLY A 390 -16.19 -5.65 -5.32
N ILE A 391 -15.71 -4.70 -4.51
CA ILE A 391 -16.31 -3.36 -4.39
C ILE A 391 -16.24 -2.60 -5.72
N LEU A 392 -15.12 -2.70 -6.43
CA LEU A 392 -14.95 -2.04 -7.72
C LEU A 392 -15.87 -2.65 -8.80
N PHE A 393 -16.00 -3.98 -8.82
CA PHE A 393 -16.95 -4.68 -9.69
C PHE A 393 -18.40 -4.26 -9.39
N ALA A 394 -18.76 -4.20 -8.10
CA ALA A 394 -20.03 -3.65 -7.62
C ALA A 394 -20.32 -2.23 -8.15
N TYR A 395 -19.33 -1.33 -8.07
CA TYR A 395 -19.46 0.04 -8.57
C TYR A 395 -19.71 0.09 -10.09
N VAL A 396 -19.02 -0.73 -10.87
CA VAL A 396 -19.19 -0.82 -12.33
C VAL A 396 -20.59 -1.32 -12.69
N LEU A 397 -21.05 -2.40 -12.05
CA LEU A 397 -22.42 -2.91 -12.25
C LEU A 397 -23.47 -1.87 -11.85
N TYR A 398 -23.24 -1.12 -10.76
CA TYR A 398 -24.13 -0.06 -10.33
C TYR A 398 -24.30 1.02 -11.39
N CYS A 399 -23.18 1.53 -11.92
CA CYS A 399 -23.17 2.55 -12.96
C CYS A 399 -23.94 2.10 -14.21
N PHE A 400 -23.88 0.83 -14.56
CA PHE A 400 -24.60 0.31 -15.73
C PHE A 400 -26.11 0.13 -15.50
N PHE A 401 -26.52 -0.50 -14.38
CA PHE A 401 -27.92 -0.90 -14.19
C PHE A 401 -28.83 0.21 -13.65
N PHE A 402 -28.28 1.15 -12.88
CA PHE A 402 -29.05 2.14 -12.13
C PHE A 402 -28.91 3.58 -12.63
N GLU A 403 -27.98 3.86 -13.53
CA GLU A 403 -27.80 5.18 -14.14
C GLU A 403 -28.17 5.17 -15.61
N GLU A 404 -28.56 6.33 -16.13
CA GLU A 404 -28.77 6.51 -17.57
C GLU A 404 -27.42 6.57 -18.31
N MET A 405 -27.40 6.16 -19.58
CA MET A 405 -26.17 6.19 -20.39
C MET A 405 -25.94 7.58 -21.01
N ASP A 406 -25.58 8.54 -20.17
CA ASP A 406 -25.11 9.86 -20.60
C ASP A 406 -23.57 9.92 -20.67
N LEU A 407 -23.01 11.09 -21.02
CA LEU A 407 -21.55 11.25 -21.09
C LEU A 407 -20.88 11.04 -19.74
N PHE A 408 -21.50 11.50 -18.65
CA PHE A 408 -20.94 11.37 -17.31
C PHE A 408 -20.86 9.90 -16.90
N ASN A 409 -21.93 9.15 -17.09
CA ASN A 409 -21.96 7.72 -16.78
C ASN A 409 -21.07 6.89 -17.72
N LEU A 410 -20.93 7.28 -18.99
CA LEU A 410 -19.95 6.68 -19.89
C LEU A 410 -18.53 6.83 -19.34
N VAL A 411 -18.14 8.01 -18.86
CA VAL A 411 -16.83 8.23 -18.23
C VAL A 411 -16.67 7.36 -16.99
N ARG A 412 -17.71 7.25 -16.15
CA ARG A 412 -17.69 6.38 -14.96
C ARG A 412 -17.45 4.91 -15.31
N LEU A 413 -18.08 4.42 -16.39
CA LEU A 413 -17.89 3.05 -16.87
C LEU A 413 -16.49 2.85 -17.49
N ILE A 414 -16.01 3.80 -18.31
CA ILE A 414 -14.63 3.74 -18.84
C ILE A 414 -13.62 3.68 -17.69
N PHE A 415 -13.77 4.56 -16.69
CA PHE A 415 -12.86 4.62 -15.56
C PHE A 415 -12.97 3.34 -14.71
N GLY A 416 -14.18 2.89 -14.39
CA GLY A 416 -14.40 1.67 -13.60
C GLY A 416 -13.88 0.41 -14.28
N MET A 417 -14.09 0.24 -15.59
CA MET A 417 -13.55 -0.88 -16.36
C MET A 417 -12.02 -0.83 -16.47
N SER A 418 -11.45 0.37 -16.66
CA SER A 418 -9.99 0.58 -16.65
C SER A 418 -9.39 0.27 -15.28
N ALA A 419 -10.08 0.65 -14.21
CA ALA A 419 -9.66 0.35 -12.84
C ALA A 419 -9.69 -1.16 -12.56
N LEU A 420 -10.73 -1.87 -13.02
CA LEU A 420 -10.83 -3.33 -12.84
C LEU A 420 -9.57 -4.02 -13.38
N VAL A 421 -9.21 -3.73 -14.63
CA VAL A 421 -8.02 -4.35 -15.26
C VAL A 421 -6.70 -3.90 -14.64
N LEU A 422 -6.66 -2.73 -13.99
CA LEU A 422 -5.49 -2.22 -13.27
C LEU A 422 -5.42 -2.65 -11.79
N THR A 423 -6.35 -3.46 -11.30
CA THR A 423 -6.36 -3.88 -9.90
C THR A 423 -5.61 -5.20 -9.65
N LYS A 424 -5.90 -6.22 -10.45
CA LYS A 424 -5.29 -7.57 -10.44
C LYS A 424 -5.71 -8.31 -11.71
N GLU A 425 -5.03 -9.39 -12.08
CA GLU A 425 -5.43 -10.22 -13.24
C GLU A 425 -6.90 -10.67 -13.19
N MET A 426 -7.42 -11.04 -12.02
CA MET A 426 -8.85 -11.38 -11.84
C MET A 426 -9.81 -10.23 -12.20
N GLY A 427 -9.34 -8.99 -12.15
CA GLY A 427 -10.10 -7.83 -12.61
C GLY A 427 -10.31 -7.80 -14.11
N VAL A 428 -9.42 -8.40 -14.91
CA VAL A 428 -9.63 -8.60 -16.36
C VAL A 428 -10.79 -9.56 -16.61
N VAL A 429 -10.86 -10.65 -15.84
CA VAL A 429 -11.97 -11.62 -15.91
C VAL A 429 -13.30 -10.93 -15.55
N LEU A 430 -13.32 -10.16 -14.46
CA LEU A 430 -14.52 -9.42 -14.04
C LEU A 430 -14.93 -8.33 -15.03
N ALA A 431 -13.97 -7.62 -15.63
CA ALA A 431 -14.23 -6.63 -16.68
C ALA A 431 -14.80 -7.31 -17.95
N GLY A 432 -14.24 -8.45 -18.36
CA GLY A 432 -14.76 -9.23 -19.49
C GLY A 432 -16.19 -9.70 -19.26
N LEU A 433 -16.47 -10.24 -18.06
CA LEU A 433 -17.81 -10.66 -17.66
C LEU A 433 -18.80 -9.48 -17.63
N ALA A 434 -18.42 -8.35 -17.03
CA ALA A 434 -19.23 -7.14 -17.01
C ALA A 434 -19.54 -6.67 -18.44
N GLY A 435 -18.52 -6.54 -19.29
CA GLY A 435 -18.66 -6.09 -20.67
C GLY A 435 -19.59 -6.98 -21.50
N MET A 436 -19.45 -8.30 -21.36
CA MET A 436 -20.33 -9.27 -22.02
C MET A 436 -21.79 -9.09 -21.58
N VAL A 437 -22.03 -8.99 -20.26
CA VAL A 437 -23.36 -8.80 -19.69
C VAL A 437 -23.98 -7.47 -20.13
N PHE A 438 -23.17 -6.40 -20.16
CA PHE A 438 -23.62 -5.08 -20.60
C PHE A 438 -24.06 -5.08 -22.06
N LEU A 439 -23.30 -5.76 -22.92
CA LEU A 439 -23.60 -5.91 -24.33
C LEU A 439 -24.89 -6.72 -24.54
N ILE A 440 -24.97 -7.91 -23.95
CA ILE A 440 -26.15 -8.79 -24.05
C ILE A 440 -27.41 -8.07 -23.54
N TYR A 441 -27.33 -7.44 -22.37
CA TYR A 441 -28.44 -6.69 -21.80
C TYR A 441 -28.89 -5.56 -22.73
N THR A 442 -27.95 -4.79 -23.28
CA THR A 442 -28.26 -3.64 -24.13
C THR A 442 -28.91 -4.05 -25.45
N VAL A 443 -28.37 -5.08 -26.12
CA VAL A 443 -28.95 -5.64 -27.34
C VAL A 443 -30.35 -6.20 -27.06
N TRP A 444 -30.53 -6.91 -25.95
CA TRP A 444 -31.84 -7.45 -25.56
C TRP A 444 -32.86 -6.36 -25.21
N GLU A 445 -32.43 -5.33 -24.49
CA GLU A 445 -33.26 -4.18 -24.10
C GLU A 445 -33.76 -3.42 -25.33
N GLN A 446 -32.86 -3.14 -26.28
CA GLN A 446 -33.14 -2.31 -27.45
C GLN A 446 -33.73 -3.09 -28.63
N ARG A 447 -33.57 -4.43 -28.65
CA ARG A 447 -34.01 -5.32 -29.74
C ARG A 447 -33.43 -4.95 -31.12
N LYS A 448 -32.27 -4.28 -31.14
CA LYS A 448 -31.56 -3.83 -32.36
C LYS A 448 -30.06 -3.90 -32.12
N LEU A 449 -29.31 -4.13 -33.19
CA LEU A 449 -27.84 -4.06 -33.23
C LEU A 449 -27.37 -2.73 -33.81
N GLY A 450 -26.13 -2.35 -33.51
CA GLY A 450 -25.45 -1.16 -33.99
C GLY A 450 -25.90 0.15 -33.33
N THR A 451 -26.48 0.11 -32.13
CA THR A 451 -26.98 1.34 -31.50
C THR A 451 -25.87 2.19 -30.87
N ARG A 452 -26.14 3.47 -30.61
CA ARG A 452 -25.19 4.34 -29.89
C ARG A 452 -24.80 3.77 -28.52
N LYS A 453 -25.75 3.24 -27.75
CA LYS A 453 -25.51 2.67 -26.42
C LYS A 453 -24.63 1.42 -26.50
N GLU A 454 -24.84 0.60 -27.52
CA GLU A 454 -24.01 -0.59 -27.79
C GLU A 454 -22.56 -0.19 -28.10
N TRP A 455 -22.34 0.77 -29.00
CA TRP A 455 -21.00 1.28 -29.30
C TRP A 455 -20.32 1.94 -28.10
N GLN A 456 -21.08 2.64 -27.25
CA GLN A 456 -20.57 3.19 -26.00
C GLN A 456 -20.05 2.08 -25.07
N ILE A 457 -20.75 0.94 -24.97
CA ILE A 457 -20.31 -0.21 -24.17
C ILE A 457 -19.08 -0.88 -24.78
N ILE A 458 -19.07 -1.11 -26.10
CA ILE A 458 -17.91 -1.64 -26.83
C ILE A 458 -16.68 -0.76 -26.58
N LEU A 459 -16.85 0.58 -26.64
CA LEU A 459 -15.79 1.53 -26.35
C LEU A 459 -15.22 1.35 -24.93
N THR A 460 -16.05 1.09 -23.92
CA THR A 460 -15.55 0.83 -22.56
C THR A 460 -14.65 -0.41 -22.50
N GLY A 461 -15.01 -1.47 -23.23
CA GLY A 461 -14.19 -2.70 -23.33
C GLY A 461 -12.89 -2.47 -24.07
N ILE A 462 -12.93 -1.74 -25.20
CA ILE A 462 -11.73 -1.39 -25.99
C ILE A 462 -10.74 -0.58 -25.14
N ILE A 463 -11.21 0.43 -24.41
CA ILE A 463 -10.33 1.25 -23.56
C ILE A 463 -9.77 0.42 -22.41
N ALA A 464 -10.57 -0.44 -21.77
CA ALA A 464 -10.07 -1.32 -20.72
C ALA A 464 -8.97 -2.26 -21.25
N LEU A 465 -9.15 -2.85 -22.43
CA LEU A 465 -8.12 -3.68 -23.07
C LEU A 465 -6.86 -2.87 -23.43
N ALA A 466 -7.01 -1.63 -23.90
CA ALA A 466 -5.86 -0.76 -24.19
C ALA A 466 -5.09 -0.39 -22.91
N VAL A 467 -5.79 -0.10 -21.81
CA VAL A 467 -5.18 0.17 -20.51
C VAL A 467 -4.46 -1.07 -19.99
N PHE A 468 -5.08 -2.25 -20.01
CA PHE A 468 -4.43 -3.49 -19.63
C PHE A 468 -3.20 -3.78 -20.51
N GLY A 469 -3.34 -3.64 -21.83
CA GLY A 469 -2.24 -3.82 -22.77
C GLY A 469 -1.09 -2.86 -22.51
N SER A 470 -1.36 -1.61 -22.14
CA SER A 470 -0.31 -0.64 -21.78
C SER A 470 0.51 -1.10 -20.57
N TRP A 471 -0.13 -1.71 -19.56
CA TRP A 471 0.56 -2.27 -18.40
C TRP A 471 1.43 -3.48 -18.78
N GLN A 472 0.89 -4.38 -19.62
CA GLN A 472 1.65 -5.53 -20.10
C GLN A 472 2.88 -5.12 -20.90
N ILE A 473 2.75 -4.12 -21.78
CA ILE A 473 3.86 -3.55 -22.53
C ILE A 473 4.90 -2.94 -21.59
N TYR A 474 4.45 -2.18 -20.57
CA TYR A 474 5.36 -1.60 -19.58
C TYR A 474 6.19 -2.65 -18.86
N CYS A 475 5.55 -3.71 -18.36
CA CYS A 475 6.24 -4.82 -17.69
C CYS A 475 7.27 -5.49 -18.61
N GLN A 476 6.90 -5.74 -19.87
CA GLN A 476 7.80 -6.36 -20.85
C GLN A 476 9.03 -5.49 -21.15
N MET A 477 8.85 -4.16 -21.22
CA MET A 477 9.94 -3.22 -21.50
C MET A 477 10.95 -3.09 -20.35
N HIS A 478 10.51 -3.24 -19.10
CA HIS A 478 11.31 -2.85 -17.92
C HIS A 478 11.83 -4.02 -17.08
N ILE A 479 11.27 -5.22 -17.21
CA ILE A 479 11.72 -6.40 -16.42
C ILE A 479 12.06 -7.61 -17.31
N GLY A 480 11.76 -7.57 -18.61
CA GLY A 480 12.03 -8.68 -19.53
C GLY A 480 11.28 -9.98 -19.16
N ASN A 481 11.79 -11.13 -19.61
CA ASN A 481 11.23 -12.46 -19.33
C ASN A 481 11.56 -12.92 -17.90
N VAL A 482 10.95 -12.30 -16.89
CA VAL A 482 10.93 -12.89 -15.54
C VAL A 482 10.12 -14.18 -15.56
N THR A 483 10.56 -15.16 -14.78
CA THR A 483 9.97 -16.49 -14.59
C THR A 483 8.56 -16.51 -13.97
N GLU A 484 7.96 -15.34 -13.72
CA GLU A 484 6.57 -15.21 -13.27
C GLU A 484 5.60 -15.61 -14.37
N LYS A 485 5.05 -16.81 -14.23
CA LYS A 485 3.96 -17.30 -15.07
C LYS A 485 2.74 -16.41 -14.90
N GLY A 486 2.40 -15.66 -15.94
CA GLY A 486 1.18 -14.87 -16.01
C GLY A 486 0.13 -15.54 -16.91
N MET A 487 -0.96 -14.82 -17.15
CA MET A 487 -2.03 -15.26 -18.05
C MET A 487 -1.54 -15.61 -19.48
N ALA A 488 -0.46 -15.01 -19.95
CA ALA A 488 0.17 -15.34 -21.24
C ALA A 488 0.81 -16.74 -21.24
N ASP A 489 1.44 -17.14 -20.13
CA ASP A 489 2.06 -18.46 -19.96
C ASP A 489 0.99 -19.56 -19.79
N ALA A 490 -0.14 -19.22 -19.17
CA ALA A 490 -1.32 -20.09 -19.11
C ALA A 490 -1.88 -20.40 -20.51
N ILE A 491 -1.93 -19.40 -21.40
CA ILE A 491 -2.36 -19.57 -22.80
C ILE A 491 -1.37 -20.45 -23.57
N GLN A 492 -0.06 -20.30 -23.34
CA GLN A 492 0.95 -21.18 -23.94
C GLN A 492 0.82 -22.63 -23.45
N MET A 493 0.53 -22.86 -22.15
CA MET A 493 0.30 -24.20 -21.61
C MET A 493 -0.89 -24.92 -22.24
N ILE A 494 -1.94 -24.19 -22.67
CA ILE A 494 -3.04 -24.77 -23.46
C ILE A 494 -2.55 -25.26 -24.83
N SER A 495 -1.57 -24.57 -25.42
CA SER A 495 -1.09 -24.86 -26.78
C SER A 495 -0.04 -25.97 -26.87
N GLY A 496 0.48 -26.48 -25.73
CA GLY A 496 1.34 -27.66 -25.73
C GLY A 496 1.90 -28.06 -24.36
N GLY A 497 1.54 -29.26 -23.89
CA GLY A 497 2.46 -30.11 -23.10
C GLY A 497 2.49 -29.97 -21.57
N GLY A 498 1.36 -29.88 -20.87
CA GLY A 498 1.33 -30.02 -19.41
C GLY A 498 1.11 -31.46 -18.95
N HIS A 499 2.16 -32.18 -18.53
CA HIS A 499 2.08 -33.59 -18.10
C HIS A 499 1.33 -33.85 -16.77
N ASP A 500 0.98 -32.81 -15.98
CA ASP A 500 0.31 -32.95 -14.66
C ASP A 500 -1.06 -32.22 -14.56
N VAL A 501 -1.64 -31.81 -15.70
CA VAL A 501 -2.89 -31.01 -15.71
C VAL A 501 -4.09 -31.79 -15.20
N GLU A 502 -4.22 -33.06 -15.59
CA GLU A 502 -5.32 -33.94 -15.19
C GLU A 502 -5.26 -34.25 -13.69
N ASP A 503 -4.07 -34.56 -13.17
CA ASP A 503 -3.87 -34.85 -11.76
C ASP A 503 -4.19 -33.62 -10.90
N LYS A 504 -3.62 -32.44 -11.23
CA LYS A 504 -3.94 -31.18 -10.53
C LYS A 504 -5.44 -30.88 -10.52
N LEU A 505 -6.11 -31.04 -11.66
CA LEU A 505 -7.55 -30.80 -11.77
C LEU A 505 -8.34 -31.77 -10.88
N SER A 506 -7.99 -33.06 -10.92
CA SER A 506 -8.66 -34.08 -10.13
C SER A 506 -8.51 -33.83 -8.62
N PHE A 507 -7.29 -33.50 -8.16
CA PHE A 507 -7.03 -33.17 -6.76
C PHE A 507 -7.75 -31.90 -6.32
N PHE A 508 -7.66 -30.82 -7.11
CA PHE A 508 -8.36 -29.58 -6.78
C PHE A 508 -9.88 -29.81 -6.65
N LEU A 509 -10.50 -30.51 -7.61
CA LEU A 509 -11.93 -30.81 -7.56
C LEU A 509 -12.28 -31.71 -6.37
N GLN A 510 -11.48 -32.72 -6.05
CA GLN A 510 -11.68 -33.56 -4.86
C GLN A 510 -11.59 -32.73 -3.57
N THR A 511 -10.60 -31.85 -3.45
CA THR A 511 -10.44 -30.96 -2.30
C THR A 511 -11.64 -30.02 -2.17
N VAL A 512 -12.09 -29.38 -3.26
CA VAL A 512 -13.29 -28.54 -3.26
C VAL A 512 -14.54 -29.31 -2.85
N LEU A 513 -14.76 -30.51 -3.40
CA LEU A 513 -15.89 -31.37 -3.05
C LEU A 513 -15.85 -31.82 -1.59
N SER A 514 -14.65 -32.14 -1.07
CA SER A 514 -14.46 -32.51 0.34
C SER A 514 -14.74 -31.33 1.29
N ASN A 515 -14.31 -30.12 0.91
CA ASN A 515 -14.58 -28.90 1.66
C ASN A 515 -16.08 -28.58 1.68
N ILE A 516 -16.77 -28.75 0.56
CA ILE A 516 -18.23 -28.64 0.49
C ILE A 516 -18.88 -29.63 1.46
N ASN A 517 -18.48 -30.92 1.44
CA ASN A 517 -19.05 -31.94 2.33
C ASN A 517 -18.79 -31.66 3.82
N SER A 518 -17.65 -31.04 4.16
CA SER A 518 -17.33 -30.65 5.55
C SER A 518 -18.22 -29.52 6.08
N VAL A 519 -18.64 -28.59 5.21
CA VAL A 519 -19.55 -27.47 5.52
C VAL A 519 -20.97 -27.97 5.88
N TRP A 520 -21.37 -29.14 5.40
CA TRP A 520 -22.65 -29.75 5.80
C TRP A 520 -22.62 -30.37 7.21
N ASN A 521 -21.44 -30.68 7.75
CA ASN A 521 -21.27 -31.34 9.05
C ASN A 521 -20.94 -30.38 10.22
N GLY A 522 -20.80 -29.08 9.96
CA GLY A 522 -20.62 -28.05 10.98
C GLY A 522 -21.00 -26.68 10.45
N ILE A 523 -21.55 -25.80 11.29
CA ILE A 523 -21.95 -24.43 10.94
C ILE A 523 -20.70 -23.58 10.69
N LYS A 524 -19.97 -23.84 9.60
CA LYS A 524 -19.00 -22.93 9.01
C LYS A 524 -19.64 -22.38 7.74
N ILE A 525 -20.01 -21.10 7.77
CA ILE A 525 -20.65 -20.40 6.66
C ILE A 525 -19.60 -20.23 5.53
N GLY A 526 -19.50 -21.22 4.64
CA GLY A 526 -18.64 -21.17 3.45
C GLY A 526 -19.26 -20.37 2.31
N PRO A 527 -18.53 -20.06 1.23
CA PRO A 527 -19.00 -19.27 0.07
C PRO A 527 -20.33 -19.79 -0.53
N PHE A 528 -20.56 -21.10 -0.48
CA PHE A 528 -21.78 -21.77 -0.93
C PHE A 528 -23.03 -21.45 -0.10
N SER A 529 -22.86 -21.23 1.20
CA SER A 529 -23.98 -20.83 2.08
C SER A 529 -24.41 -19.38 1.82
N VAL A 530 -23.48 -18.50 1.42
CA VAL A 530 -23.78 -17.14 0.95
C VAL A 530 -24.53 -17.16 -0.38
N LEU A 531 -24.10 -17.99 -1.34
CA LEU A 531 -24.84 -18.25 -2.59
C LEU A 531 -26.25 -18.79 -2.33
N THR A 532 -26.42 -19.66 -1.34
CA THR A 532 -27.73 -20.23 -0.97
C THR A 532 -28.63 -19.17 -0.34
N ILE A 533 -28.10 -18.33 0.57
CA ILE A 533 -28.82 -17.20 1.14
C ILE A 533 -29.21 -16.19 0.04
N LEU A 534 -28.33 -15.96 -0.95
CA LEU A 534 -28.60 -15.09 -2.09
C LEU A 534 -29.71 -15.63 -3.00
N VAL A 535 -29.72 -16.93 -3.28
CA VAL A 535 -30.81 -17.59 -4.01
C VAL A 535 -32.13 -17.49 -3.25
N ILE A 536 -32.13 -17.72 -1.93
CA ILE A 536 -33.31 -17.56 -1.07
C ILE A 536 -33.80 -16.10 -1.06
N PHE A 537 -32.88 -15.14 -1.03
CA PHE A 537 -33.20 -13.72 -1.03
C PHE A 537 -33.74 -13.25 -2.39
N LEU A 538 -33.18 -13.72 -3.50
CA LEU A 538 -33.69 -13.48 -4.86
C LEU A 538 -35.06 -14.11 -5.05
N PHE A 539 -35.31 -15.30 -4.49
CA PHE A 539 -36.62 -15.93 -4.48
C PHE A 539 -37.65 -15.12 -3.66
N ALA A 540 -37.22 -14.55 -2.53
CA ALA A 540 -38.03 -13.63 -1.75
C ALA A 540 -38.30 -12.31 -2.50
N ALA A 541 -37.32 -11.75 -3.22
CA ALA A 541 -37.47 -10.55 -4.03
C ALA A 541 -38.40 -10.78 -5.25
N TYR A 542 -38.23 -11.90 -5.95
CA TYR A 542 -39.10 -12.38 -7.03
C TYR A 542 -40.56 -12.50 -6.57
N SER A 543 -40.77 -12.95 -5.33
CA SER A 543 -42.09 -13.15 -4.74
C SER A 543 -42.82 -11.83 -4.35
N ILE A 544 -42.16 -10.67 -4.40
CA ILE A 544 -42.65 -9.44 -3.76
C ILE A 544 -43.39 -8.44 -4.69
N LYS A 545 -43.46 -8.60 -6.04
CA LYS A 545 -44.48 -7.85 -6.84
C LYS A 545 -44.75 -8.26 -8.29
N LYS A 546 -46.03 -8.12 -8.70
CA LYS A 546 -46.50 -7.84 -10.07
C LYS A 546 -46.17 -6.38 -10.47
N ARG A 547 -45.14 -6.11 -11.30
CA ARG A 547 -45.09 -4.98 -12.28
C ARG A 547 -43.85 -4.96 -13.22
N THR A 548 -44.12 -4.46 -14.42
CA THR A 548 -43.38 -3.97 -15.62
C THR A 548 -41.91 -4.23 -15.97
N ASP A 549 -40.92 -4.43 -15.09
CA ASP A 549 -39.49 -4.42 -15.52
C ASP A 549 -38.69 -5.70 -15.16
N ARG A 550 -39.33 -6.86 -15.38
CA ARG A 550 -38.76 -8.19 -15.11
C ARG A 550 -37.42 -8.45 -15.80
N LYS A 551 -37.07 -7.72 -16.87
CA LYS A 551 -35.85 -7.98 -17.65
C LYS A 551 -34.58 -7.75 -16.84
N LYS A 552 -34.49 -6.63 -16.10
CA LYS A 552 -33.33 -6.33 -15.24
C LYS A 552 -33.14 -7.40 -14.17
N GLU A 553 -34.22 -7.83 -13.55
CA GLU A 553 -34.22 -8.88 -12.53
C GLU A 553 -33.70 -10.20 -13.10
N TRP A 554 -34.19 -10.61 -14.28
CA TRP A 554 -33.70 -11.81 -14.96
C TRP A 554 -32.21 -11.74 -15.29
N VAL A 555 -31.70 -10.58 -15.75
CA VAL A 555 -30.27 -10.43 -16.04
C VAL A 555 -29.42 -10.44 -14.78
N ILE A 556 -29.90 -9.86 -13.68
CA ILE A 556 -29.21 -9.93 -12.38
C ILE A 556 -29.17 -11.38 -11.88
N MET A 557 -30.26 -12.14 -12.04
CA MET A 557 -30.29 -13.56 -11.68
C MET A 557 -29.39 -14.41 -12.59
N GLU A 558 -29.39 -14.16 -13.90
CA GLU A 558 -28.53 -14.84 -14.86
C GLU A 558 -27.06 -14.54 -14.62
N LEU A 559 -26.74 -13.28 -14.32
CA LEU A 559 -25.41 -12.87 -13.88
C LEU A 559 -25.03 -13.68 -12.63
N LEU A 560 -25.88 -13.72 -11.60
CA LEU A 560 -25.60 -14.47 -10.37
C LEU A 560 -25.38 -15.97 -10.62
N ILE A 561 -26.17 -16.62 -11.47
CA ILE A 561 -26.07 -18.06 -11.70
C ILE A 561 -24.93 -18.37 -12.68
N THR A 562 -25.07 -17.91 -13.92
CA THR A 562 -24.14 -18.23 -15.01
C THR A 562 -22.81 -17.53 -14.84
N GLY A 563 -22.82 -16.28 -14.36
CA GLY A 563 -21.58 -15.56 -14.03
C GLY A 563 -20.80 -16.21 -12.89
N SER A 564 -21.46 -16.76 -11.85
CA SER A 564 -20.77 -17.53 -10.81
C SER A 564 -20.11 -18.78 -11.38
N VAL A 565 -20.80 -19.51 -12.28
CA VAL A 565 -20.24 -20.71 -12.93
C VAL A 565 -19.03 -20.34 -13.79
N VAL A 566 -19.15 -19.34 -14.65
CA VAL A 566 -18.05 -18.88 -15.52
C VAL A 566 -16.86 -18.42 -14.68
N TYR A 567 -17.10 -17.61 -13.64
CA TYR A 567 -16.05 -17.12 -12.77
C TYR A 567 -15.36 -18.25 -11.99
N PHE A 568 -16.12 -19.23 -11.50
CA PHE A 568 -15.58 -20.43 -10.87
C PHE A 568 -14.70 -21.24 -11.83
N LEU A 569 -15.15 -21.44 -13.08
CA LEU A 569 -14.36 -22.13 -14.10
C LEU A 569 -13.05 -21.38 -14.43
N CYS A 570 -13.07 -20.04 -14.46
CA CYS A 570 -11.84 -19.25 -14.59
C CYS A 570 -10.88 -19.46 -13.41
N ILE A 571 -11.39 -19.56 -12.18
CA ILE A 571 -10.56 -19.87 -11.02
C ILE A 571 -9.96 -21.27 -11.14
N VAL A 572 -10.77 -22.29 -11.46
CA VAL A 572 -10.29 -23.66 -11.70
C VAL A 572 -9.15 -23.65 -12.72
N PHE A 573 -9.35 -22.93 -13.83
CA PHE A 573 -8.33 -22.79 -14.87
C PHE A 573 -7.02 -22.22 -14.32
N LEU A 574 -7.06 -21.18 -13.50
CA LEU A 574 -5.86 -20.59 -12.89
C LEU A 574 -5.17 -21.53 -11.90
N TYR A 575 -5.91 -22.27 -11.07
CA TYR A 575 -5.33 -23.25 -10.16
C TYR A 575 -4.57 -24.36 -10.90
N VAL A 576 -5.10 -24.77 -12.04
CA VAL A 576 -4.51 -25.85 -12.83
C VAL A 576 -3.30 -25.37 -13.65
N THR A 577 -3.35 -24.14 -14.18
CA THR A 577 -2.36 -23.63 -15.15
C THR A 577 -1.32 -22.67 -14.57
N VAL A 578 -1.70 -21.82 -13.62
CA VAL A 578 -0.86 -20.74 -13.10
C VAL A 578 -0.33 -21.05 -11.70
N PHE A 579 -1.18 -21.55 -10.80
CA PHE A 579 -0.80 -21.69 -9.40
C PHE A 579 0.15 -22.87 -9.12
N PRO A 580 1.00 -22.73 -8.08
CA PRO A 580 1.79 -23.82 -7.54
C PRO A 580 0.93 -25.06 -7.24
N ILE A 581 1.53 -26.24 -7.38
CA ILE A 581 0.81 -27.50 -7.14
C ILE A 581 0.26 -27.58 -5.70
N GLN A 582 1.01 -27.09 -4.71
CA GLN A 582 0.61 -27.08 -3.30
C GLN A 582 -0.69 -26.29 -3.05
N ASP A 583 -0.83 -25.14 -3.72
CA ASP A 583 -2.03 -24.30 -3.63
C ASP A 583 -3.24 -25.00 -4.26
N ALA A 584 -3.03 -25.71 -5.38
CA ALA A 584 -4.07 -26.50 -6.04
C ALA A 584 -4.51 -27.71 -5.19
N LEU A 585 -3.57 -28.39 -4.51
CA LEU A 585 -3.88 -29.53 -3.65
C LEU A 585 -4.72 -29.13 -2.43
N THR A 586 -4.45 -27.95 -1.87
CA THR A 586 -5.12 -27.46 -0.64
C THR A 586 -6.28 -26.52 -0.91
N ALA A 587 -6.52 -26.14 -2.18
CA ALA A 587 -7.42 -25.05 -2.57
C ALA A 587 -7.13 -23.75 -1.79
N ALA A 588 -5.84 -23.44 -1.60
CA ALA A 588 -5.38 -22.34 -0.76
C ALA A 588 -5.96 -21.00 -1.22
N SER A 589 -6.59 -20.25 -0.31
CA SER A 589 -7.21 -18.95 -0.60
C SER A 589 -8.41 -18.98 -1.57
N LEU A 590 -9.00 -20.14 -1.89
CA LEU A 590 -10.20 -20.23 -2.75
C LEU A 590 -11.33 -19.30 -2.30
N ASP A 591 -11.59 -19.23 -1.00
CA ASP A 591 -12.62 -18.37 -0.42
C ASP A 591 -12.42 -16.89 -0.83
N ARG A 592 -11.19 -16.38 -0.73
CA ARG A 592 -10.84 -14.98 -1.10
C ARG A 592 -11.19 -14.69 -2.56
N TYR A 593 -10.87 -15.62 -3.46
CA TYR A 593 -11.12 -15.46 -4.89
C TYR A 593 -12.61 -15.50 -5.22
N LEU A 594 -13.40 -16.36 -4.58
CA LEU A 594 -14.86 -16.43 -4.81
C LEU A 594 -15.58 -15.19 -4.25
N PHE A 595 -15.11 -14.68 -3.12
CA PHE A 595 -15.69 -13.53 -2.44
C PHE A 595 -15.62 -12.23 -3.23
N SER A 596 -14.62 -12.03 -4.09
CA SER A 596 -14.56 -10.84 -4.94
C SER A 596 -15.72 -10.78 -5.95
N TYR A 597 -16.14 -11.92 -6.52
CA TYR A 597 -17.32 -11.96 -7.37
C TYR A 597 -18.62 -11.82 -6.57
N VAL A 598 -18.76 -12.63 -5.50
CA VAL A 598 -20.00 -12.68 -4.69
C VAL A 598 -20.31 -11.32 -4.06
N SER A 599 -19.31 -10.61 -3.57
CA SER A 599 -19.48 -9.27 -3.00
C SER A 599 -20.08 -8.29 -4.02
N GLY A 600 -19.58 -8.28 -5.26
CA GLY A 600 -20.13 -7.46 -6.33
C GLY A 600 -21.64 -7.67 -6.54
N ILE A 601 -22.08 -8.94 -6.52
CA ILE A 601 -23.48 -9.33 -6.68
C ILE A 601 -24.32 -8.95 -5.46
N VAL A 602 -23.82 -9.16 -4.24
CA VAL A 602 -24.55 -8.78 -3.01
C VAL A 602 -24.75 -7.28 -2.94
N PHE A 603 -23.73 -6.49 -3.29
CA PHE A 603 -23.87 -5.04 -3.38
C PHE A 603 -24.93 -4.65 -4.40
N LEU A 604 -24.94 -5.29 -5.58
CA LEU A 604 -25.93 -5.01 -6.62
C LEU A 604 -27.36 -5.25 -6.10
N ILE A 605 -27.55 -6.28 -5.27
CA ILE A 605 -28.82 -6.55 -4.59
C ILE A 605 -29.13 -5.46 -3.55
N VAL A 606 -28.16 -5.04 -2.74
CA VAL A 606 -28.34 -3.92 -1.79
C VAL A 606 -28.77 -2.65 -2.53
N ALA A 607 -28.09 -2.33 -3.64
CA ALA A 607 -28.41 -1.21 -4.50
C ALA A 607 -29.82 -1.34 -5.12
N TYR A 608 -30.21 -2.55 -5.53
CA TYR A 608 -31.54 -2.83 -6.06
C TYR A 608 -32.63 -2.58 -5.00
N ILE A 609 -32.46 -3.11 -3.79
CA ILE A 609 -33.37 -2.88 -2.66
C ILE A 609 -33.46 -1.38 -2.35
N ALA A 610 -32.32 -0.69 -2.31
CA ALA A 610 -32.27 0.74 -2.07
C ALA A 610 -32.92 1.54 -3.21
N ALA A 611 -32.84 1.11 -4.46
CA ALA A 611 -33.44 1.84 -5.57
C ALA A 611 -34.96 1.62 -5.68
N TYR A 612 -35.44 0.41 -5.38
CA TYR A 612 -36.79 -0.05 -5.72
C TYR A 612 -37.64 -0.58 -4.54
N GLY A 613 -37.14 -0.50 -3.31
CA GLY A 613 -37.87 -0.90 -2.10
C GLY A 613 -39.21 -0.18 -1.93
N ARG A 614 -40.25 -0.87 -1.42
CA ARG A 614 -41.52 -0.20 -1.06
C ARG A 614 -41.31 0.70 0.17
N LYS A 615 -41.61 2.00 0.06
CA LYS A 615 -41.45 2.99 1.15
C LYS A 615 -41.89 2.53 2.55
N GLU A 616 -42.97 1.75 2.66
CA GLU A 616 -43.53 1.27 3.94
C GLU A 616 -42.75 0.12 4.59
N THR A 617 -42.05 -0.71 3.81
CA THR A 617 -41.31 -1.90 4.32
C THR A 617 -39.81 -1.86 4.01
N GLU A 618 -39.36 -0.86 3.27
CA GLU A 618 -37.97 -0.69 2.83
C GLU A 618 -37.02 -0.53 4.02
N TYR A 619 -37.36 0.28 5.02
CA TYR A 619 -36.54 0.45 6.23
C TYR A 619 -36.43 -0.84 7.05
N ILE A 620 -37.49 -1.64 7.09
CA ILE A 620 -37.51 -2.94 7.76
C ILE A 620 -36.61 -3.91 6.99
N ARG A 621 -36.63 -3.91 5.65
CA ARG A 621 -35.79 -4.78 4.83
C ARG A 621 -34.32 -4.40 4.85
N ILE A 622 -34.01 -3.11 4.74
CA ILE A 622 -32.63 -2.61 4.86
C ILE A 622 -32.15 -2.78 6.31
N GLY A 623 -33.04 -2.62 7.31
CA GLY A 623 -32.74 -2.90 8.71
C GLY A 623 -32.48 -4.38 8.97
N ILE A 624 -33.27 -5.29 8.40
CA ILE A 624 -33.03 -6.74 8.44
C ILE A 624 -31.76 -7.10 7.68
N LEU A 625 -31.49 -6.47 6.53
CA LEU A 625 -30.26 -6.67 5.78
C LEU A 625 -29.06 -6.20 6.61
N GLY A 626 -29.13 -5.03 7.23
CA GLY A 626 -28.10 -4.49 8.11
C GLY A 626 -27.93 -5.32 9.39
N LEU A 627 -29.01 -5.86 9.96
CA LEU A 627 -28.94 -6.82 11.06
C LEU A 627 -28.33 -8.14 10.61
N ALA A 628 -28.70 -8.67 9.45
CA ALA A 628 -28.08 -9.85 8.86
C ALA A 628 -26.59 -9.59 8.61
N VAL A 629 -26.21 -8.41 8.11
CA VAL A 629 -24.81 -8.02 7.99
C VAL A 629 -24.13 -7.97 9.36
N LEU A 630 -24.76 -7.36 10.37
CA LEU A 630 -24.21 -7.30 11.73
C LEU A 630 -24.05 -8.66 12.40
N PHE A 631 -24.98 -9.60 12.17
CA PHE A 631 -24.97 -10.94 12.76
C PHE A 631 -24.11 -11.93 11.97
N LEU A 632 -23.97 -11.75 10.65
CA LEU A 632 -23.19 -12.62 9.76
C LEU A 632 -21.76 -12.14 9.59
N ALA A 633 -21.49 -10.83 9.65
CA ALA A 633 -20.13 -10.31 9.59
C ALA A 633 -19.40 -10.72 10.88
N PRO A 634 -18.29 -11.46 10.78
CA PRO A 634 -17.45 -11.77 11.93
C PRO A 634 -16.86 -10.47 12.47
N THR A 635 -17.52 -9.90 13.49
CA THR A 635 -17.09 -8.65 14.13
C THR A 635 -15.76 -8.81 14.87
N SER A 636 -15.29 -10.06 15.05
CA SER A 636 -13.94 -10.35 15.51
C SER A 636 -12.87 -9.60 14.72
N GLY A 637 -13.08 -9.37 13.42
CA GLY A 637 -12.22 -8.53 12.61
C GLY A 637 -12.17 -7.07 13.07
N LEU A 638 -13.31 -6.46 13.41
CA LEU A 638 -13.37 -5.08 13.95
C LEU A 638 -12.74 -4.95 15.33
N PHE A 639 -12.74 -6.03 16.12
CA PHE A 639 -12.22 -6.03 17.49
C PHE A 639 -10.83 -6.69 17.62
N ALA A 640 -10.21 -7.07 16.51
CA ALA A 640 -8.90 -7.73 16.51
C ALA A 640 -7.74 -6.82 16.94
N MET A 641 -7.99 -5.52 17.17
CA MET A 641 -6.97 -4.52 17.51
C MET A 641 -6.01 -4.95 18.64
N ASN A 642 -6.49 -5.69 19.66
CA ASN A 642 -5.64 -6.23 20.73
C ASN A 642 -4.70 -7.36 20.27
N GLN A 643 -5.11 -8.19 19.32
CA GLN A 643 -4.25 -9.23 18.74
C GLN A 643 -3.15 -8.62 17.85
N TYR A 644 -3.41 -7.43 17.29
CA TYR A 644 -2.43 -6.72 16.49
C TYR A 644 -1.29 -6.16 17.31
N GLU A 645 -1.48 -5.74 18.57
CA GLU A 645 -0.37 -5.25 19.39
C GLU A 645 0.62 -6.38 19.74
N GLU A 646 0.10 -7.57 20.07
CA GLU A 646 0.92 -8.76 20.33
C GLU A 646 1.66 -9.22 19.07
N LYS A 647 0.94 -9.32 17.94
CA LYS A 647 1.53 -9.65 16.64
C LYS A 647 2.55 -8.59 16.20
N ARG A 648 2.28 -7.31 16.47
CA ARG A 648 3.19 -6.18 16.23
C ARG A 648 4.48 -6.31 17.01
N GLN A 649 4.41 -6.63 18.31
CA GLN A 649 5.62 -6.87 19.10
C GLN A 649 6.42 -8.04 18.54
N SER A 650 5.75 -9.14 18.13
CA SER A 650 6.46 -10.28 17.55
C SER A 650 7.08 -10.01 16.18
N ILE A 651 6.46 -9.16 15.36
CA ILE A 651 6.96 -8.82 14.02
C ILE A 651 8.04 -7.75 14.08
N LEU A 652 7.90 -6.74 14.93
CA LEU A 652 8.85 -5.64 15.03
C LEU A 652 10.11 -6.00 15.79
N TRP A 653 10.13 -7.06 16.60
CA TRP A 653 11.29 -7.39 17.41
C TRP A 653 12.53 -7.65 16.54
N GLY A 654 13.42 -6.65 16.50
CA GLY A 654 14.66 -6.65 15.74
C GLY A 654 14.58 -5.96 14.38
N TYR A 655 13.43 -5.95 13.72
CA TYR A 655 13.31 -5.41 12.36
C TYR A 655 13.34 -3.88 12.26
N ASP A 656 12.83 -3.19 13.27
CA ASP A 656 12.96 -1.73 13.38
C ASP A 656 14.43 -1.30 13.52
N LYS A 657 15.21 -2.07 14.27
CA LYS A 657 16.65 -1.85 14.44
C LYS A 657 17.47 -2.24 13.21
N ILE A 658 17.02 -3.23 12.43
CA ILE A 658 17.69 -3.59 11.16
C ILE A 658 17.78 -2.37 10.24
N GLU A 659 16.66 -1.68 10.02
CA GLU A 659 16.60 -0.53 9.12
C GLU A 659 17.56 0.58 9.58
N GLU A 660 17.53 0.91 10.88
CA GLU A 660 18.41 1.90 11.49
C GLU A 660 19.90 1.53 11.33
N ASN A 661 20.24 0.27 11.58
CA ASN A 661 21.61 -0.24 11.51
C ASN A 661 22.16 -0.15 10.07
N PHE A 662 21.40 -0.63 9.10
CA PHE A 662 21.80 -0.53 7.69
C PHE A 662 21.89 0.93 7.21
N GLN A 663 20.96 1.79 7.62
CA GLN A 663 21.01 3.22 7.28
C GLN A 663 22.27 3.92 7.84
N SER A 664 22.92 3.39 8.88
CA SER A 664 24.10 4.03 9.47
C SER A 664 25.38 3.87 8.64
N PHE A 665 25.45 2.94 7.68
CA PHE A 665 26.68 2.71 6.92
C PHE A 665 26.49 2.37 5.44
N LEU A 666 25.31 1.93 5.01
CA LEU A 666 25.11 1.54 3.63
C LEU A 666 25.19 2.71 2.64
N ASN A 667 25.62 2.37 1.44
CA ASN A 667 25.39 3.15 0.24
C ASN A 667 24.10 2.69 -0.43
N LYS A 668 23.55 3.55 -1.27
CA LYS A 668 22.28 3.31 -1.97
C LYS A 668 22.33 2.10 -2.91
N ASP A 669 23.47 1.90 -3.56
CA ASP A 669 23.67 0.84 -4.56
C ASP A 669 24.22 -0.46 -3.95
N ASP A 670 24.45 -0.50 -2.63
CA ASP A 670 24.94 -1.71 -1.95
C ASP A 670 23.92 -2.86 -2.06
N ALA A 671 24.42 -4.06 -2.34
CA ALA A 671 23.62 -5.27 -2.44
C ALA A 671 23.76 -6.15 -1.19
N ILE A 672 22.63 -6.60 -0.64
CA ILE A 672 22.60 -7.41 0.59
C ILE A 672 22.10 -8.82 0.29
N PHE A 673 22.91 -9.80 0.66
CA PHE A 673 22.54 -11.20 0.69
C PHE A 673 21.91 -11.54 2.04
N PHE A 674 20.64 -11.92 2.05
CA PHE A 674 19.93 -12.30 3.26
C PHE A 674 19.83 -13.81 3.38
N TRP A 675 20.38 -14.36 4.46
CA TRP A 675 20.30 -15.78 4.74
C TRP A 675 19.56 -16.03 6.05
N CYS A 676 18.41 -16.71 5.93
CA CYS A 676 17.58 -17.08 7.06
C CYS A 676 17.02 -18.49 6.91
N ASP A 677 17.08 -19.28 7.98
CA ASP A 677 16.40 -20.58 8.08
C ASP A 677 14.93 -20.37 8.45
N ASP A 678 14.14 -19.95 7.46
CA ASP A 678 12.70 -19.73 7.60
C ASP A 678 11.92 -20.61 6.62
N SER A 679 11.19 -21.58 7.18
CA SER A 679 10.38 -22.52 6.39
C SER A 679 9.22 -21.87 5.63
N GLN A 680 8.76 -20.69 6.06
CA GLN A 680 7.56 -20.03 5.52
C GLN A 680 7.85 -18.77 4.68
N LYS A 681 9.13 -18.44 4.42
CA LYS A 681 9.59 -17.23 3.68
C LYS A 681 9.14 -15.88 4.25
N LEU A 682 8.43 -15.83 5.38
CA LEU A 682 7.91 -14.61 5.97
C LEU A 682 9.05 -13.66 6.38
N SER A 683 10.11 -14.17 7.01
CA SER A 683 11.29 -13.40 7.40
C SER A 683 11.95 -12.72 6.20
N HIS A 684 11.94 -13.39 5.04
CA HIS A 684 12.47 -12.86 3.79
C HIS A 684 11.62 -11.70 3.26
N TYR A 685 10.29 -11.83 3.28
CA TYR A 685 9.40 -10.74 2.87
C TYR A 685 9.47 -9.54 3.81
N ILE A 686 9.55 -9.78 5.12
CA ILE A 686 9.72 -8.70 6.10
C ILE A 686 11.06 -7.99 5.86
N PHE A 687 12.15 -8.74 5.66
CA PHE A 687 13.47 -8.16 5.38
C PHE A 687 13.45 -7.29 4.11
N GLN A 688 12.93 -7.80 2.99
CA GLN A 688 12.80 -7.01 1.74
C GLN A 688 11.97 -5.74 1.95
N TYR A 689 10.92 -5.82 2.76
CA TYR A 689 10.08 -4.67 3.05
C TYR A 689 10.82 -3.55 3.79
N TYR A 690 11.58 -3.89 4.83
CA TYR A 690 12.37 -2.90 5.57
C TYR A 690 13.57 -2.39 4.78
N MET A 691 14.20 -3.24 3.97
CA MET A 691 15.33 -2.84 3.13
C MET A 691 14.94 -2.03 1.90
N CYS A 692 13.68 -2.07 1.44
CA CYS A 692 13.26 -1.25 0.32
C CYS A 692 13.51 0.25 0.60
N PRO A 693 14.25 0.96 -0.27
CA PRO A 693 14.59 0.62 -1.66
C PRO A 693 16.01 0.09 -1.91
N ILE A 694 16.82 -0.18 -0.88
CA ILE A 694 18.14 -0.80 -1.00
C ILE A 694 18.01 -2.17 -1.68
N HIS A 695 18.99 -2.55 -2.51
CA HIS A 695 19.03 -3.81 -3.24
C HIS A 695 19.25 -5.02 -2.32
N ALA A 696 18.20 -5.43 -1.62
CA ALA A 696 18.13 -6.76 -1.02
C ALA A 696 17.87 -7.82 -2.10
N GLN A 697 18.47 -9.01 -1.96
CA GLN A 697 18.24 -10.15 -2.85
C GLN A 697 16.75 -10.31 -3.21
N SER A 698 16.41 -10.11 -4.49
CA SER A 698 15.05 -10.24 -5.04
C SER A 698 14.82 -11.64 -5.62
N GLY A 699 13.70 -12.30 -5.28
CA GLY A 699 13.16 -13.42 -6.05
C GLY A 699 13.05 -14.78 -5.35
N ASN A 700 12.32 -15.69 -5.99
CA ASN A 700 12.09 -17.09 -5.56
C ASN A 700 13.33 -17.99 -5.55
N THR A 701 14.49 -17.47 -5.97
CA THR A 701 15.81 -18.08 -5.80
C THR A 701 16.45 -17.70 -4.47
N GLY A 702 15.75 -16.94 -3.62
CA GLY A 702 16.16 -16.68 -2.25
C GLY A 702 16.63 -17.98 -1.63
N CYS A 703 17.90 -18.04 -1.22
CA CYS A 703 18.43 -19.15 -0.46
C CYS A 703 17.89 -19.11 0.98
N SER A 704 16.57 -18.98 1.14
CA SER A 704 15.86 -19.84 2.08
C SER A 704 15.98 -21.24 1.49
N PHE A 705 17.02 -21.97 1.87
CA PHE A 705 16.92 -23.41 1.79
C PHE A 705 15.79 -23.80 2.75
N THR A 706 14.56 -23.87 2.25
CA THR A 706 13.52 -24.68 2.89
C THR A 706 14.04 -26.11 2.78
N TYR A 707 14.82 -26.52 3.77
CA TYR A 707 15.29 -27.88 3.91
C TYR A 707 14.06 -28.76 4.11
N HIS A 708 13.55 -29.36 3.05
CA HIS A 708 12.85 -30.61 3.20
C HIS A 708 13.92 -31.69 3.41
N GLU A 709 13.73 -32.56 4.40
CA GLU A 709 14.62 -33.70 4.71
C GLU A 709 14.93 -34.59 3.49
N ALA A 710 14.22 -34.42 2.37
CA ALA A 710 14.44 -35.14 1.11
C ALA A 710 15.52 -34.52 0.18
N ASP A 711 16.00 -33.29 0.42
CA ASP A 711 17.00 -32.59 -0.42
C ASP A 711 18.43 -32.63 0.17
N GLU A 712 18.76 -33.67 0.96
CA GLU A 712 20.03 -33.81 1.68
C GLU A 712 21.30 -33.78 0.79
N GLU A 713 21.18 -34.02 -0.53
CA GLU A 713 22.33 -34.22 -1.43
C GLU A 713 22.78 -32.99 -2.24
N LYS A 714 22.06 -31.86 -2.26
CA LYS A 714 22.30 -30.80 -3.26
C LYS A 714 23.29 -29.69 -2.91
N VAL A 715 23.72 -29.52 -1.65
CA VAL A 715 24.68 -28.46 -1.27
C VAL A 715 25.93 -29.06 -0.64
N SER A 716 26.80 -29.60 -1.49
CA SER A 716 28.06 -30.20 -1.08
C SER A 716 29.30 -29.34 -1.39
N ASP A 717 29.18 -28.21 -2.09
CA ASP A 717 30.34 -27.41 -2.54
C ASP A 717 30.33 -25.98 -1.97
N ILE A 718 31.32 -25.66 -1.11
CA ILE A 718 31.56 -24.32 -0.56
C ILE A 718 31.81 -23.30 -1.68
N SER A 719 32.44 -23.73 -2.78
CA SER A 719 32.80 -22.88 -3.90
C SER A 719 31.58 -22.27 -4.60
N GLU A 720 30.44 -22.97 -4.58
CA GLU A 720 29.18 -22.47 -5.14
C GLU A 720 28.58 -21.35 -4.27
N ILE A 721 28.63 -21.52 -2.94
CA ILE A 721 28.16 -20.53 -1.97
C ILE A 721 29.05 -19.27 -2.04
N GLU A 722 30.37 -19.43 -2.10
CA GLU A 722 31.32 -18.31 -2.27
C GLU A 722 31.03 -17.52 -3.56
N ASN A 723 30.75 -18.20 -4.67
CA ASN A 723 30.41 -17.55 -5.94
C ASN A 723 29.07 -16.79 -5.87
N ILE A 724 28.10 -17.26 -5.08
CA ILE A 724 26.85 -16.53 -4.86
C ILE A 724 27.09 -15.30 -3.98
N ILE A 725 27.73 -15.49 -2.81
CA ILE A 725 27.95 -14.43 -1.83
C ILE A 725 28.89 -13.34 -2.37
N GLY A 726 29.93 -13.71 -3.12
CA GLY A 726 30.91 -12.77 -3.68
C GLY A 726 30.34 -11.73 -4.65
N LYS A 727 29.05 -11.85 -5.02
CA LYS A 727 28.30 -10.88 -5.84
C LYS A 727 27.60 -9.78 -5.04
N TYR A 728 27.61 -9.88 -3.71
CA TYR A 728 26.95 -8.94 -2.79
C TYR A 728 28.00 -8.19 -1.99
N ASP A 729 27.63 -7.01 -1.50
CA ASP A 729 28.50 -6.18 -0.65
C ASP A 729 28.40 -6.60 0.82
N TYR A 730 27.22 -7.08 1.23
CA TYR A 730 26.95 -7.53 2.59
C TYR A 730 26.21 -8.86 2.66
N VAL A 731 26.42 -9.58 3.76
CA VAL A 731 25.66 -10.76 4.17
C VAL A 731 24.99 -10.47 5.51
N TYR A 732 23.68 -10.67 5.58
CA TYR A 732 22.94 -10.65 6.83
C TYR A 732 22.52 -12.06 7.22
N LEU A 733 22.98 -12.52 8.38
CA LEU A 733 22.72 -13.85 8.91
C LEU A 733 21.69 -13.77 10.02
N ALA A 734 20.56 -14.47 9.85
CA ALA A 734 19.52 -14.52 10.86
C ALA A 734 18.95 -15.94 11.01
N ASN A 735 18.67 -16.34 12.26
CA ASN A 735 18.07 -17.61 12.64
C ASN A 735 18.74 -18.84 12.00
N TYR A 736 20.05 -18.80 11.70
CA TYR A 736 20.70 -19.84 10.91
C TYR A 736 20.77 -21.20 11.64
N SER A 737 20.80 -22.30 10.88
CA SER A 737 20.89 -23.66 11.42
C SER A 737 22.33 -24.08 11.71
N LYS A 738 22.52 -25.08 12.59
CA LYS A 738 23.86 -25.66 12.89
C LYS A 738 24.61 -26.14 11.66
N LYS A 739 23.88 -26.57 10.61
CA LYS A 739 24.50 -26.99 9.35
C LYS A 739 25.04 -25.78 8.58
N GLN A 740 24.32 -24.66 8.60
CA GLN A 740 24.73 -23.38 7.98
C GLN A 740 25.95 -22.78 8.70
N GLU A 741 26.00 -22.92 10.03
CA GLU A 741 27.16 -22.51 10.84
C GLU A 741 28.48 -23.11 10.34
N LYS A 742 28.45 -24.38 9.90
CA LYS A 742 29.64 -25.05 9.35
C LYS A 742 30.18 -24.39 8.08
N TYR A 743 29.31 -23.89 7.21
CA TYR A 743 29.71 -23.28 5.93
C TYR A 743 30.16 -21.83 6.12
N TYR A 744 29.41 -21.05 6.90
CA TYR A 744 29.78 -19.65 7.16
C TYR A 744 30.97 -19.52 8.12
N GLY A 745 31.12 -20.48 9.04
CA GLY A 745 32.22 -20.48 9.99
C GLY A 745 33.58 -20.62 9.29
N SER A 746 33.63 -21.24 8.11
CA SER A 746 34.84 -21.25 7.28
C SER A 746 35.11 -19.95 6.54
N LEU A 747 34.09 -19.11 6.31
CA LEU A 747 34.23 -17.81 5.62
C LEU A 747 34.64 -16.68 6.57
N ILE A 748 34.46 -16.87 7.87
CA ILE A 748 34.86 -15.94 8.92
C ILE A 748 36.17 -16.44 9.51
N GLY A 749 37.26 -15.71 9.29
CA GLY A 749 38.62 -16.16 9.63
C GLY A 749 38.80 -16.68 11.08
N LYS A 750 38.96 -15.78 12.05
CA LYS A 750 38.94 -16.12 13.49
C LYS A 750 37.75 -15.40 14.11
N GLY A 751 36.76 -16.14 14.61
CA GLY A 751 35.58 -15.57 15.24
C GLY A 751 34.46 -16.59 15.44
N VAL A 752 33.38 -16.16 16.08
CA VAL A 752 32.13 -16.91 16.21
C VAL A 752 31.09 -16.21 15.35
N LEU A 753 30.29 -17.00 14.62
CA LEU A 753 29.12 -16.50 13.92
C LEU A 753 28.12 -15.91 14.90
N LEU A 754 27.59 -14.74 14.58
CA LEU A 754 26.59 -14.08 15.39
C LEU A 754 25.25 -14.16 14.68
N ASP A 755 24.24 -14.66 15.39
CA ASP A 755 22.87 -14.63 14.91
C ASP A 755 22.32 -13.21 14.99
N GLY A 756 21.97 -12.64 13.83
CA GLY A 756 21.78 -11.20 13.64
C GLY A 756 23.02 -10.46 13.15
N GLY A 757 24.11 -11.16 12.83
CA GLY A 757 25.34 -10.53 12.34
C GLY A 757 25.20 -10.00 10.91
N ILE A 758 25.65 -8.77 10.70
CA ILE A 758 25.80 -8.13 9.39
C ILE A 758 27.28 -8.10 9.04
N TYR A 759 27.64 -8.72 7.91
CA TYR A 759 29.03 -8.90 7.50
C TYR A 759 29.29 -8.24 6.15
N ARG A 760 30.38 -7.48 6.03
CA ARG A 760 30.91 -7.02 4.74
C ARG A 760 31.59 -8.19 4.02
N VAL A 761 31.34 -8.27 2.71
CA VAL A 761 31.94 -9.25 1.82
C VAL A 761 33.27 -8.70 1.29
N GLU A 762 34.37 -9.40 1.57
CA GLU A 762 35.70 -9.09 1.03
C GLU A 762 36.13 -10.20 0.05
N ASN A 763 36.20 -9.86 -1.24
CA ASN A 763 36.72 -10.75 -2.26
C ASN A 763 38.25 -10.80 -2.18
N THR A 764 38.81 -11.94 -1.79
CA THR A 764 40.26 -12.15 -1.66
C THR A 764 40.80 -13.12 -2.72
N GLN A 765 42.12 -13.22 -2.84
CA GLN A 765 42.76 -14.20 -3.72
C GLN A 765 42.45 -15.66 -3.34
N ASN A 766 42.01 -15.91 -2.09
CA ASN A 766 41.74 -17.24 -1.54
C ASN A 766 40.23 -17.52 -1.39
N GLY A 767 39.36 -16.73 -2.02
CA GLY A 767 37.89 -16.85 -1.90
C GLY A 767 37.26 -15.66 -1.19
N VAL A 768 36.06 -15.87 -0.64
CA VAL A 768 35.28 -14.83 0.04
C VAL A 768 35.59 -14.82 1.53
N LYS A 769 35.80 -13.63 2.10
CA LYS A 769 35.94 -13.43 3.54
C LYS A 769 34.82 -12.53 4.05
N LEU A 770 34.25 -12.89 5.20
CA LEU A 770 33.21 -12.10 5.87
C LEU A 770 33.81 -11.35 7.07
N VAL A 771 33.56 -10.05 7.14
CA VAL A 771 34.02 -9.16 8.24
C VAL A 771 32.80 -8.56 8.91
N LEU A 772 32.66 -8.74 10.22
CA LEU A 772 31.52 -8.20 10.97
C LEU A 772 31.52 -6.66 10.86
N GLN A 773 30.35 -6.09 10.60
CA GLN A 773 30.13 -4.64 10.52
C GLN A 773 29.01 -4.18 11.46
N GLY A 774 28.00 -5.01 11.68
CA GLY A 774 26.90 -4.65 12.56
C GLY A 774 26.24 -5.87 13.16
N TYR A 775 25.38 -5.61 14.13
CA TYR A 775 24.63 -6.63 14.83
C TYR A 775 23.18 -6.17 15.02
N SER A 776 22.24 -6.95 14.49
CA SER A 776 20.81 -6.73 14.67
C SER A 776 20.09 -8.08 14.71
N PRO A 777 19.83 -8.66 15.89
CA PRO A 777 19.11 -9.92 16.01
C PRO A 777 17.63 -9.73 15.68
N ILE A 778 17.03 -10.71 15.00
CA ILE A 778 15.60 -10.76 14.72
C ILE A 778 14.90 -11.97 15.31
N GLN A 779 13.59 -11.86 15.47
CA GLN A 779 12.79 -12.96 15.99
C GLN A 779 12.75 -14.12 15.00
N ARG A 780 12.76 -15.34 15.53
CA ARG A 780 12.42 -16.53 14.75
C ARG A 780 10.90 -16.65 14.63
N PHE A 781 10.39 -16.68 13.40
CA PHE A 781 9.00 -17.07 13.12
C PHE A 781 8.95 -18.58 12.87
N TYR A 782 7.93 -19.24 13.41
CA TYR A 782 7.67 -20.67 13.26
C TYR A 782 6.43 -20.91 12.40
#